data_AF-A0A1V6V7K8-F1
#
_entry.id   AF-A0A1V6V7K8-F1
#
_cell.length_a   1.000
_cell.length_b   1.000
_cell.length_c   1.000
_cell.angle_alpha   90.00
_cell.angle_beta   90.00
_cell.angle_gamma   90.00
#
_symmetry.space_group_name_H-M   'P 1'
#
loop_
_entity.id
_entity.type
_entity.pdbx_description
1 polymer ?
#
loop_
_entity_poly.entity_id
_entity_poly.type
_entity_poly.pdbx_seq_one_letter_code
_entity_poly.pdbx_strand_id
1 'polypeptide(L)'
;MDTDCSKLLGTFEKATELKLCPNRLWAVAKEDLPQVLPSFNLDTYLSNRREGISNLKDHGECTSNFCEYSQLDFTTVQQRHECHDAKCGRLRSRFLRYKLERAASEGSSTVWNLDGSSLLQPPMPYMAISHVWSDGTGIGAWTDSAVNECLYAFFREIAERFQCEGIWWDTICIPREKATRNKAIQEIQTNYENARITLVHDCFLRNWRWDPQNACFAILMSPWFSRGWTALELAKSRKVKVIFKGSNGPVFKDLDEEILAKEDEPDGPRKSASRIIQHLRDKITSLNDLLSILSARYTSWPKDMAMIAALLVGVKPQDQQQETYKSIIKQFSWIAPGHLFHNSFTMSNGFSWCPANLFDIPLDSSPPSLFVSPTGYVIGKWRLSRVRADLESTCWWGRTHALIRLELQHALESPGNCRLLAECSTSLVERALLVRKTGWTNRHQYIGVLYFRQGLDTATDDWVEKEVIISSYINDYREEVLIDTSIAQDLSIDKVDVSDCVSKPERLRSAIWRGYWDTFSCLMEWKHLDLSDEIGRRPLHLAAERGDVQMVRVLLRSGVTSTLQCNQGRTALHSAVWGGSTAVVNLLRSRIDGMTKDKDGNIALHIAAQMGAASVAKSLINDITSNAAARRGLTPLHFAAIWGHREVVRLLEYTNINTRDSKIGLTPLHCAVGNGNIEVVELLVEYGAEVNARRNLVGWTPLHIAAMSGNRLIVNTLLAAGADRMAKDKYGWTPRQFAEINEHGELMDVLPGEGVDSVSRPGEHWTPLHCKAINNDRGIAKLLIERDIDTYLTLPEKDRFSPLRFAAENELETATKWLFWQDDHWLKEYKTMTLNWAAKRGCKGLTEQLLKNGAKTERGKTSGTTPLLIACHHGHEAIVQLLLEANANKEARSTSGKTPLHVSAIGGHEAIVWLLLEFGADKLANSWSLKTPLHYATHRGHQGVARLLIDAGASMDARTIDPKDQLRVAYRDGHNKGFQLQLGSSKINLFVNKGASDRGGKGSNFISIGNGDDYEDGGEDGDGDSDEDSDGDSDGDSDGDSDEDSDEDSDEDSDEDSDEDSDEDSDEDGSDRNGVVSAHD
;
A
#
# COMPACT_ATOMS: atom_id res chain seq x y z
N MET A 1 45.36 12.06 -32.03
CA MET A 1 44.30 11.93 -30.99
C MET A 1 42.90 11.79 -31.61
N ASP A 2 42.69 12.14 -32.89
CA ASP A 2 41.35 12.18 -33.51
C ASP A 2 40.69 10.83 -33.79
N THR A 3 41.45 9.73 -33.82
CA THR A 3 40.92 8.38 -34.16
C THR A 3 40.03 7.76 -33.09
N ASP A 4 40.18 8.14 -31.82
CA ASP A 4 39.29 7.66 -30.76
C ASP A 4 37.97 8.45 -30.77
N CYS A 5 38.03 9.77 -31.03
CA CYS A 5 36.85 10.62 -31.13
C CYS A 5 35.86 10.14 -32.20
N SER A 6 36.32 9.76 -33.39
CA SER A 6 35.43 9.30 -34.47
C SER A 6 34.79 7.94 -34.18
N LYS A 7 35.50 7.03 -33.50
CA LYS A 7 34.94 5.75 -33.04
C LYS A 7 33.94 5.90 -31.90
N LEU A 8 34.19 6.83 -30.97
CA LEU A 8 33.26 7.19 -29.90
C LEU A 8 31.99 7.83 -30.46
N LEU A 9 32.11 8.71 -31.46
CA LEU A 9 30.96 9.31 -32.15
C LEU A 9 30.10 8.24 -32.84
N GLY A 10 30.74 7.28 -33.54
CA GLY A 10 30.07 6.09 -34.08
C GLY A 10 29.57 5.09 -33.01
N THR A 11 29.91 5.27 -31.72
CA THR A 11 29.34 4.53 -30.59
C THR A 11 28.02 5.16 -30.16
N PHE A 12 27.98 6.50 -30.06
CA PHE A 12 26.76 7.25 -29.79
C PHE A 12 25.70 7.10 -30.89
N GLU A 13 26.13 7.05 -32.16
CA GLU A 13 25.21 6.83 -33.29
C GLU A 13 24.52 5.45 -33.19
N LYS A 14 25.28 4.37 -32.94
CA LYS A 14 24.70 3.02 -32.73
C LYS A 14 23.80 2.93 -31.50
N ALA A 15 24.13 3.62 -30.41
CA ALA A 15 23.26 3.69 -29.25
C ALA A 15 21.92 4.36 -29.62
N THR A 16 21.98 5.45 -30.39
CA THR A 16 20.80 6.19 -30.88
C THR A 16 19.95 5.35 -31.84
N GLU A 17 20.57 4.60 -32.77
CA GLU A 17 19.89 3.63 -33.65
C GLU A 17 19.09 2.58 -32.86
N LEU A 18 19.63 2.15 -31.71
CA LEU A 18 19.00 1.19 -30.80
C LEU A 18 18.07 1.83 -29.76
N LYS A 19 17.73 3.12 -29.92
CA LYS A 19 16.88 3.92 -29.01
C LYS A 19 17.42 4.02 -27.57
N LEU A 20 18.74 3.91 -27.39
CA LEU A 20 19.42 4.10 -26.10
C LEU A 20 19.88 5.55 -25.97
N CYS A 21 19.53 6.19 -24.86
CA CYS A 21 19.87 7.58 -24.61
C CYS A 21 21.37 7.76 -24.29
N PRO A 22 22.11 8.65 -24.99
CA PRO A 22 23.50 9.03 -24.67
C PRO A 22 23.71 9.47 -23.22
N ASN A 23 22.71 10.10 -22.60
CA ASN A 23 22.77 10.64 -21.23
C ASN A 23 23.00 9.54 -20.17
N ARG A 24 22.85 8.25 -20.51
CA ARG A 24 23.23 7.14 -19.62
C ARG A 24 24.70 7.16 -19.23
N LEU A 25 25.59 7.63 -20.13
CA LEU A 25 27.01 7.78 -19.79
C LEU A 25 27.23 8.89 -18.76
N TRP A 26 26.41 9.95 -18.75
CA TRP A 26 26.45 10.99 -17.71
C TRP A 26 26.01 10.47 -16.35
N ALA A 27 24.93 9.71 -16.30
CA ALA A 27 24.47 9.06 -15.06
C ALA A 27 25.54 8.13 -14.48
N VAL A 28 26.27 7.41 -15.34
CA VAL A 28 27.30 6.44 -14.96
C VAL A 28 28.65 7.07 -14.61
N ALA A 29 29.15 8.03 -15.40
CA ALA A 29 30.51 8.56 -15.25
C ALA A 29 30.58 9.83 -14.37
N LYS A 30 29.48 10.58 -14.21
CA LYS A 30 29.41 11.82 -13.39
C LYS A 30 30.65 12.71 -13.50
N GLU A 31 31.46 12.81 -12.45
CA GLU A 31 32.65 13.66 -12.35
C GLU A 31 33.84 13.13 -13.17
N ASP A 32 33.89 11.84 -13.47
CA ASP A 32 34.90 11.21 -14.34
C ASP A 32 34.60 11.41 -15.84
N LEU A 33 33.41 11.91 -16.20
CA LEU A 33 33.02 12.14 -17.58
C LEU A 33 34.08 12.90 -18.41
N PRO A 34 34.73 13.99 -17.94
CA PRO A 34 35.75 14.68 -18.73
C PRO A 34 37.01 13.83 -18.96
N GLN A 35 37.28 12.85 -18.09
CA GLN A 35 38.39 11.89 -18.26
C GLN A 35 38.01 10.75 -19.21
N VAL A 36 36.72 10.42 -19.28
CA VAL A 36 36.12 9.41 -20.17
C VAL A 36 35.87 9.97 -21.58
N LEU A 37 35.62 11.28 -21.72
CA LEU A 37 35.39 11.99 -22.99
C LEU A 37 36.09 13.37 -23.03
N PRO A 38 37.43 13.44 -23.19
CA PRO A 38 38.20 14.69 -23.02
C PRO A 38 37.99 15.78 -24.09
N SER A 39 37.23 15.50 -25.15
CA SER A 39 37.16 16.33 -26.36
C SER A 39 35.76 16.38 -27.02
N PHE A 40 34.76 15.73 -26.43
CA PHE A 40 33.44 15.57 -27.06
C PHE A 40 32.40 16.53 -26.49
N ASN A 41 32.15 17.64 -27.19
CA ASN A 41 31.11 18.60 -26.84
C ASN A 41 29.73 18.07 -27.29
N LEU A 42 29.11 17.25 -26.43
CA LEU A 42 27.83 16.60 -26.68
C LEU A 42 26.66 17.61 -26.79
N ASP A 43 26.73 18.77 -26.13
CA ASP A 43 25.73 19.85 -26.31
C ASP A 43 25.68 20.35 -27.76
N THR A 44 26.85 20.52 -28.39
CA THR A 44 26.96 20.90 -29.81
C THR A 44 26.43 19.79 -30.72
N TYR A 45 26.68 18.52 -30.38
CA TYR A 45 26.20 17.37 -31.16
C TYR A 45 24.67 17.22 -31.11
N LEU A 46 24.06 17.34 -29.91
CA LEU A 46 22.60 17.27 -29.73
C LEU A 46 21.89 18.49 -30.33
N SER A 47 22.50 19.68 -30.28
CA SER A 47 21.95 20.89 -30.90
C SER A 47 21.85 20.76 -32.42
N ASN A 48 22.86 20.18 -33.08
CA ASN A 48 22.96 20.11 -34.54
C ASN A 48 22.05 19.07 -35.23
N ARG A 49 21.44 18.12 -34.49
CA ARG A 49 20.53 17.10 -35.07
C ARG A 49 19.02 17.37 -34.86
N ARG A 50 18.64 18.51 -34.27
CA ARG A 50 17.22 18.85 -33.97
C ARG A 50 16.28 18.82 -35.18
N GLU A 51 16.79 19.01 -36.40
CA GLU A 51 15.97 19.05 -37.63
C GLU A 51 15.74 17.68 -38.29
N GLY A 52 16.45 16.62 -37.85
CA GLY A 52 16.52 15.35 -38.58
C GLY A 52 15.76 14.15 -37.98
N ILE A 53 15.15 14.29 -36.79
CA ILE A 53 14.56 13.15 -36.06
C ILE A 53 13.16 13.51 -35.56
N SER A 54 12.16 13.33 -36.44
CA SER A 54 10.77 13.77 -36.27
C SER A 54 9.95 13.10 -35.14
N ASN A 55 10.55 12.17 -34.39
CA ASN A 55 9.90 11.42 -33.29
C ASN A 55 10.45 11.77 -31.89
N LEU A 56 11.29 12.80 -31.73
CA LEU A 56 11.77 13.28 -30.41
C LEU A 56 11.09 14.60 -30.02
N LYS A 57 9.76 14.61 -29.85
CA LYS A 57 9.06 15.81 -29.34
C LYS A 57 9.30 16.05 -27.84
N ASP A 58 9.58 15.00 -27.08
CA ASP A 58 9.65 15.07 -25.60
C ASP A 58 11.10 15.07 -25.06
N HIS A 59 12.09 14.71 -25.89
CA HIS A 59 13.48 14.54 -25.47
C HIS A 59 14.28 15.87 -25.33
N GLY A 60 13.65 17.02 -25.57
CA GLY A 60 14.26 18.34 -25.37
C GLY A 60 14.55 18.68 -23.90
N GLU A 61 13.91 17.98 -22.97
CA GLU A 61 13.99 18.22 -21.51
C GLU A 61 14.80 17.15 -20.75
N CYS A 62 15.48 16.25 -21.47
CA CYS A 62 16.25 15.15 -20.88
C CYS A 62 17.52 15.67 -20.17
N THR A 63 17.47 15.80 -18.84
CA THR A 63 18.58 16.30 -18.00
C THR A 63 19.50 15.15 -17.53
N SER A 64 20.62 15.48 -16.89
CA SER A 64 21.47 14.50 -16.19
C SER A 64 20.72 13.67 -15.13
N ASN A 65 19.61 14.22 -14.61
CA ASN A 65 18.84 13.67 -13.50
C ASN A 65 17.53 13.03 -13.97
N PHE A 66 17.14 13.21 -15.24
CA PHE A 66 15.85 12.76 -15.75
C PHE A 66 15.93 12.30 -17.21
N CYS A 67 15.80 10.99 -17.41
CA CYS A 67 15.78 10.35 -18.72
C CYS A 67 14.64 9.32 -18.76
N GLU A 68 13.55 9.64 -19.46
CA GLU A 68 12.36 8.78 -19.64
C GLU A 68 12.73 7.38 -20.19
N TYR A 69 13.67 7.31 -21.13
CA TYR A 69 14.20 6.06 -21.70
C TYR A 69 15.01 5.20 -20.71
N SER A 70 15.26 5.71 -19.50
CA SER A 70 15.89 4.96 -18.40
C SER A 70 14.90 4.55 -17.30
N GLN A 71 13.64 5.02 -17.38
CA GLN A 71 12.53 4.64 -16.49
C GLN A 71 11.47 3.74 -17.16
N LEU A 72 11.70 3.29 -18.40
CA LEU A 72 10.80 2.39 -19.11
C LEU A 72 10.50 1.12 -18.29
N ASP A 73 9.22 0.79 -18.15
CA ASP A 73 8.81 -0.47 -17.55
C ASP A 73 9.05 -1.64 -18.52
N PHE A 74 10.15 -2.35 -18.31
CA PHE A 74 10.53 -3.50 -19.14
C PHE A 74 9.71 -4.79 -18.83
N THR A 75 8.66 -4.76 -17.98
CA THR A 75 7.82 -5.94 -17.67
C THR A 75 7.16 -6.56 -18.88
N THR A 76 6.90 -5.76 -19.92
CA THR A 76 6.13 -6.14 -21.10
C THR A 76 6.98 -6.64 -22.28
N VAL A 77 8.32 -6.66 -22.15
CA VAL A 77 9.23 -7.03 -23.25
C VAL A 77 9.19 -8.54 -23.52
N GLN A 78 8.95 -8.93 -24.77
CA GLN A 78 8.94 -10.34 -25.18
C GLN A 78 10.33 -11.00 -25.05
N GLN A 79 10.36 -12.31 -24.81
CA GLN A 79 11.60 -13.08 -24.80
C GLN A 79 12.21 -13.20 -26.21
N ARG A 80 13.52 -13.01 -26.28
CA ARG A 80 14.33 -13.22 -27.46
C ARG A 80 14.28 -14.68 -27.88
N HIS A 81 14.20 -14.88 -29.20
CA HIS A 81 14.40 -16.18 -29.83
C HIS A 81 15.79 -16.21 -30.46
N GLU A 82 16.51 -17.31 -30.25
CA GLU A 82 17.77 -17.61 -30.95
C GLU A 82 17.53 -18.40 -32.25
N CYS A 83 16.32 -18.94 -32.44
CA CYS A 83 15.88 -19.55 -33.70
C CYS A 83 15.13 -18.54 -34.59
N HIS A 84 15.18 -18.75 -35.89
CA HIS A 84 14.38 -18.00 -36.87
C HIS A 84 12.94 -18.55 -37.06
N ASP A 85 12.53 -19.57 -36.29
CA ASP A 85 11.23 -20.21 -36.42
C ASP A 85 10.16 -19.53 -35.56
N ALA A 86 9.03 -19.15 -36.18
CA ALA A 86 7.85 -18.61 -35.52
C ALA A 86 7.12 -19.63 -34.62
N LYS A 87 7.47 -20.93 -34.70
CA LYS A 87 6.92 -22.02 -33.88
C LYS A 87 7.87 -22.52 -32.79
N CYS A 88 8.75 -21.66 -32.29
CA CYS A 88 9.67 -21.99 -31.20
C CYS A 88 8.97 -22.68 -30.01
N GLY A 89 9.54 -23.81 -29.58
CA GLY A 89 9.11 -24.53 -28.39
C GLY A 89 9.24 -23.72 -27.09
N ARG A 90 8.45 -24.14 -26.10
CA ARG A 90 8.39 -23.63 -24.74
C ARG A 90 8.75 -24.76 -23.78
N LEU A 91 9.59 -24.51 -22.77
CA LEU A 91 10.19 -25.55 -21.91
C LEU A 91 9.18 -26.25 -20.97
N ARG A 92 8.33 -27.11 -21.53
CA ARG A 92 7.33 -27.88 -20.78
C ARG A 92 7.98 -28.99 -19.95
N SER A 93 7.43 -29.22 -18.75
CA SER A 93 7.79 -30.32 -17.84
C SER A 93 9.23 -30.32 -17.31
N ARG A 94 9.91 -29.17 -17.28
CA ARG A 94 11.22 -28.95 -16.64
C ARG A 94 11.11 -27.85 -15.58
N PHE A 95 12.10 -27.75 -14.69
CA PHE A 95 12.17 -26.74 -13.63
C PHE A 95 10.98 -26.78 -12.65
N LEU A 96 10.68 -27.98 -12.13
CA LEU A 96 9.52 -28.25 -11.27
C LEU A 96 9.46 -27.33 -10.04
N ARG A 97 8.48 -26.43 -10.03
CA ARG A 97 8.32 -25.34 -9.06
C ARG A 97 8.34 -25.78 -7.59
N TYR A 98 7.67 -26.87 -7.22
CA TYR A 98 7.66 -27.35 -5.83
C TYR A 98 9.06 -27.75 -5.32
N LYS A 99 9.96 -28.22 -6.20
CA LYS A 99 11.35 -28.54 -5.83
C LYS A 99 12.12 -27.25 -5.51
N LEU A 100 11.92 -26.22 -6.33
CA LEU A 100 12.53 -24.90 -6.18
C LEU A 100 12.03 -24.18 -4.92
N GLU A 101 10.72 -24.16 -4.70
CA GLU A 101 10.11 -23.54 -3.51
C GLU A 101 10.51 -24.26 -2.21
N ARG A 102 10.63 -25.59 -2.24
CA ARG A 102 11.16 -26.34 -1.10
C ARG A 102 12.64 -26.02 -0.85
N ALA A 103 13.49 -26.04 -1.87
CA ALA A 103 14.91 -25.72 -1.71
C ALA A 103 15.13 -24.29 -1.17
N ALA A 104 14.41 -23.30 -1.72
CA ALA A 104 14.44 -21.92 -1.24
C ALA A 104 13.84 -21.75 0.18
N SER A 105 12.87 -22.60 0.58
CA SER A 105 12.37 -22.64 1.95
C SER A 105 13.43 -23.11 2.94
N GLU A 106 14.19 -24.13 2.53
CA GLU A 106 15.20 -24.86 3.30
C GLU A 106 16.59 -24.17 3.31
N GLY A 107 16.80 -23.11 2.53
CA GLY A 107 18.13 -22.49 2.35
C GLY A 107 19.10 -23.36 1.54
N SER A 108 18.55 -24.25 0.70
CA SER A 108 19.31 -25.12 -0.21
C SER A 108 19.48 -24.50 -1.59
N SER A 109 20.45 -25.00 -2.36
CA SER A 109 20.77 -24.45 -3.68
C SER A 109 19.58 -24.49 -4.64
N THR A 110 19.35 -23.36 -5.34
CA THR A 110 18.31 -23.21 -6.36
C THR A 110 18.81 -23.40 -7.79
N VAL A 111 20.06 -23.87 -7.95
CA VAL A 111 20.71 -24.12 -9.24
C VAL A 111 20.13 -25.37 -9.89
N TRP A 112 19.72 -25.29 -11.16
CA TRP A 112 19.27 -26.46 -11.92
C TRP A 112 20.42 -27.12 -12.68
N ASN A 113 20.37 -28.45 -12.80
CA ASN A 113 21.20 -29.18 -13.76
C ASN A 113 20.81 -28.83 -15.22
N LEU A 114 21.69 -29.14 -16.19
CA LEU A 114 21.50 -28.76 -17.60
C LEU A 114 20.26 -29.38 -18.31
N ASP A 115 19.67 -30.42 -17.74
CA ASP A 115 18.41 -31.00 -18.24
C ASP A 115 17.16 -30.40 -17.56
N GLY A 116 17.29 -29.69 -16.44
CA GLY A 116 16.19 -29.08 -15.69
C GLY A 116 15.33 -30.07 -14.90
N SER A 117 15.80 -31.29 -14.65
CA SER A 117 15.06 -32.33 -13.90
C SER A 117 15.34 -32.28 -12.39
N SER A 118 16.52 -31.78 -11.97
CA SER A 118 16.97 -31.80 -10.58
C SER A 118 17.78 -30.55 -10.20
N LEU A 119 17.74 -30.20 -8.90
CA LEU A 119 18.55 -29.13 -8.35
C LEU A 119 19.93 -29.68 -7.98
N LEU A 120 20.98 -29.04 -8.47
CA LEU A 120 22.35 -29.36 -8.09
C LEU A 120 22.58 -29.02 -6.63
N GLN A 121 23.41 -29.83 -5.96
CA GLN A 121 23.95 -29.50 -4.65
C GLN A 121 25.41 -29.06 -4.79
N PRO A 122 25.92 -28.15 -3.95
CA PRO A 122 27.34 -27.82 -3.91
C PRO A 122 28.19 -29.09 -3.66
N PRO A 123 29.41 -29.20 -4.23
CA PRO A 123 30.18 -28.15 -4.91
C PRO A 123 30.13 -28.22 -6.45
N MET A 124 29.07 -28.76 -7.05
CA MET A 124 28.99 -28.97 -8.50
C MET A 124 29.09 -27.64 -9.29
N PRO A 125 29.89 -27.57 -10.38
CA PRO A 125 30.13 -26.31 -11.09
C PRO A 125 28.92 -25.90 -11.94
N TYR A 126 28.52 -24.63 -11.86
CA TYR A 126 27.44 -24.08 -12.67
C TYR A 126 27.78 -22.70 -13.24
N MET A 127 27.05 -22.32 -14.29
CA MET A 127 27.11 -20.99 -14.90
C MET A 127 25.99 -20.14 -14.31
N ALA A 128 26.32 -19.00 -13.71
CA ALA A 128 25.34 -17.96 -13.44
C ALA A 128 25.10 -17.14 -14.72
N ILE A 129 23.86 -16.70 -14.94
CA ILE A 129 23.50 -15.78 -16.02
C ILE A 129 23.15 -14.44 -15.38
N SER A 130 23.72 -13.37 -15.92
CA SER A 130 23.45 -12.00 -15.45
C SER A 130 21.97 -11.62 -15.59
N HIS A 131 21.41 -10.93 -14.60
CA HIS A 131 20.17 -10.17 -14.66
C HIS A 131 20.25 -9.12 -15.78
N VAL A 132 19.60 -9.39 -16.92
CA VAL A 132 19.47 -8.43 -18.02
C VAL A 132 18.05 -8.42 -18.55
N TRP A 133 17.41 -7.25 -18.51
CA TRP A 133 16.07 -7.03 -19.08
C TRP A 133 15.91 -5.65 -19.72
N SER A 134 16.67 -5.30 -20.77
CA SER A 134 16.39 -4.02 -21.48
C SER A 134 16.25 -4.11 -23.00
N ASP A 135 16.51 -5.27 -23.61
CA ASP A 135 16.37 -5.44 -25.06
C ASP A 135 16.02 -6.87 -25.54
N GLY A 136 15.44 -7.72 -24.67
CA GLY A 136 14.79 -8.97 -25.14
C GLY A 136 14.51 -10.11 -24.17
N THR A 137 14.05 -9.89 -22.94
CA THR A 137 13.69 -11.02 -22.02
C THR A 137 12.54 -10.75 -21.04
N GLY A 138 12.25 -9.48 -20.71
CA GLY A 138 11.06 -9.06 -19.96
C GLY A 138 11.07 -9.35 -18.45
N ILE A 139 10.56 -8.39 -17.66
CA ILE A 139 10.34 -8.55 -16.19
C ILE A 139 9.09 -9.43 -15.91
N GLY A 140 8.74 -10.32 -16.83
CA GLY A 140 7.67 -11.28 -16.61
C GLY A 140 8.07 -12.27 -15.54
N ALA A 141 7.22 -12.44 -14.53
CA ALA A 141 7.12 -13.73 -13.87
C ALA A 141 6.55 -14.72 -14.91
N TRP A 142 7.41 -15.19 -15.82
CA TRP A 142 7.08 -16.09 -16.92
C TRP A 142 6.59 -17.42 -16.38
N THR A 143 5.33 -17.79 -16.66
CA THR A 143 4.70 -19.01 -16.12
C THR A 143 5.55 -20.24 -16.37
N ASP A 144 5.41 -21.28 -15.55
CA ASP A 144 6.17 -22.51 -15.73
C ASP A 144 5.98 -23.00 -17.18
N SER A 145 7.07 -23.28 -17.88
CA SER A 145 7.19 -23.49 -19.34
C SER A 145 7.13 -22.28 -20.30
N ALA A 146 6.94 -21.04 -19.84
CA ALA A 146 6.94 -19.85 -20.72
C ALA A 146 8.34 -19.39 -21.17
N VAL A 147 9.41 -20.09 -20.78
CA VAL A 147 10.77 -19.86 -21.28
C VAL A 147 10.95 -20.47 -22.67
N ASN A 148 11.49 -19.68 -23.60
CA ASN A 148 11.83 -20.09 -24.96
C ASN A 148 12.89 -21.20 -24.96
N GLU A 149 12.58 -22.34 -25.59
CA GLU A 149 13.49 -23.49 -25.66
C GLU A 149 14.80 -23.17 -26.38
N CYS A 150 14.75 -22.40 -27.48
CA CYS A 150 15.95 -21.99 -28.22
C CYS A 150 16.92 -21.12 -27.39
N LEU A 151 16.40 -20.26 -26.51
CA LEU A 151 17.21 -19.39 -25.66
C LEU A 151 17.88 -20.20 -24.54
N TYR A 152 17.16 -21.14 -23.93
CA TYR A 152 17.75 -22.04 -22.95
C TYR A 152 18.76 -23.01 -23.58
N ALA A 153 18.49 -23.53 -24.78
CA ALA A 153 19.44 -24.37 -25.52
C ALA A 153 20.76 -23.62 -25.79
N PHE A 154 20.68 -22.36 -26.23
CA PHE A 154 21.84 -21.48 -26.38
C PHE A 154 22.63 -21.30 -25.07
N PHE A 155 21.95 -21.07 -23.95
CA PHE A 155 22.62 -21.00 -22.65
C PHE A 155 23.24 -22.33 -22.21
N ARG A 156 22.57 -23.46 -22.49
CA ARG A 156 23.07 -24.81 -22.19
C ARG A 156 24.37 -25.11 -22.95
N GLU A 157 24.41 -24.84 -24.26
CA GLU A 157 25.62 -25.03 -25.08
C GLU A 157 26.82 -24.19 -24.57
N ILE A 158 26.56 -22.99 -24.05
CA ILE A 158 27.59 -22.14 -23.43
C ILE A 158 28.04 -22.73 -22.08
N ALA A 159 27.10 -23.19 -21.24
CA ALA A 159 27.42 -23.84 -19.98
C ALA A 159 28.29 -25.10 -20.19
N GLU A 160 27.91 -25.96 -21.14
CA GLU A 160 28.68 -27.15 -21.56
C GLU A 160 30.09 -26.77 -22.02
N ARG A 161 30.22 -25.72 -22.86
CA ARG A 161 31.52 -25.20 -23.34
C ARG A 161 32.43 -24.71 -22.20
N PHE A 162 31.86 -24.19 -21.11
CA PHE A 162 32.60 -23.78 -19.92
C PHE A 162 32.66 -24.87 -18.82
N GLN A 163 32.32 -26.12 -19.17
CA GLN A 163 32.34 -27.28 -18.27
C GLN A 163 31.51 -27.05 -16.99
N CYS A 164 30.33 -26.48 -17.16
CA CYS A 164 29.32 -26.32 -16.12
C CYS A 164 28.27 -27.43 -16.23
N GLU A 165 27.90 -28.02 -15.11
CA GLU A 165 26.91 -29.12 -15.00
C GLU A 165 25.50 -28.59 -14.69
N GLY A 166 25.36 -27.28 -14.51
CA GLY A 166 24.10 -26.60 -14.29
C GLY A 166 24.13 -25.12 -14.66
N ILE A 167 22.95 -24.52 -14.58
CA ILE A 167 22.69 -23.11 -14.84
C ILE A 167 21.95 -22.52 -13.64
N TRP A 168 22.44 -21.37 -13.18
CA TRP A 168 21.68 -20.46 -12.34
C TRP A 168 21.22 -19.28 -13.19
N TRP A 169 19.90 -19.14 -13.33
CA TRP A 169 19.26 -18.07 -14.08
C TRP A 169 18.01 -17.63 -13.34
N ASP A 170 17.94 -16.35 -12.98
CA ASP A 170 16.88 -15.72 -12.19
C ASP A 170 15.46 -16.21 -12.53
N THR A 171 15.17 -16.29 -13.82
CA THR A 171 13.87 -16.61 -14.43
C THR A 171 13.39 -18.03 -14.10
N ILE A 172 14.30 -18.95 -13.78
CA ILE A 172 14.00 -20.36 -13.44
C ILE A 172 14.54 -20.79 -12.07
N CYS A 173 15.37 -19.96 -11.40
CA CYS A 173 16.03 -20.27 -10.12
C CYS A 173 15.54 -19.40 -8.95
N ILE A 174 14.58 -18.48 -9.18
CA ILE A 174 13.93 -17.69 -8.13
C ILE A 174 12.44 -18.09 -8.08
N PRO A 175 11.92 -18.56 -6.93
CA PRO A 175 10.53 -18.95 -6.80
C PRO A 175 9.57 -17.75 -6.86
N ARG A 176 8.29 -18.03 -7.06
CA ARG A 176 7.20 -17.04 -7.21
C ARG A 176 6.56 -16.66 -5.88
N GLU A 177 6.36 -17.64 -5.02
CA GLU A 177 5.69 -17.49 -3.72
C GLU A 177 6.47 -16.49 -2.86
N LYS A 178 5.77 -15.54 -2.24
CA LYS A 178 6.38 -14.29 -1.73
C LYS A 178 7.42 -14.54 -0.63
N ALA A 179 7.20 -15.51 0.26
CA ALA A 179 8.11 -15.80 1.36
C ALA A 179 9.39 -16.49 0.86
N THR A 180 9.26 -17.54 0.04
CA THR A 180 10.41 -18.24 -0.57
C THR A 180 11.16 -17.36 -1.55
N ARG A 181 10.47 -16.50 -2.30
CA ARG A 181 11.10 -15.50 -3.19
C ARG A 181 11.97 -14.54 -2.40
N ASN A 182 11.46 -13.99 -1.30
CA ASN A 182 12.24 -13.10 -0.44
C ASN A 182 13.48 -13.81 0.12
N LYS A 183 13.35 -15.07 0.60
CA LYS A 183 14.50 -15.89 1.05
C LYS A 183 15.55 -16.08 -0.05
N ALA A 184 15.14 -16.53 -1.24
CA ALA A 184 16.05 -16.76 -2.36
C ALA A 184 16.78 -15.49 -2.81
N ILE A 185 16.11 -14.32 -2.79
CA ILE A 185 16.74 -13.04 -3.14
C ILE A 185 17.70 -12.55 -2.04
N GLN A 186 17.43 -12.80 -0.76
CA GLN A 186 18.36 -12.48 0.35
C GLN A 186 19.70 -13.24 0.28
N GLU A 187 19.77 -14.31 -0.51
CA GLU A 187 20.96 -15.17 -0.66
C GLU A 187 21.53 -15.12 -2.10
N ILE A 188 20.98 -14.27 -2.97
CA ILE A 188 21.27 -14.22 -4.42
C ILE A 188 22.76 -13.99 -4.74
N GLN A 189 23.45 -13.18 -3.94
CA GLN A 189 24.89 -12.93 -4.03
C GLN A 189 25.73 -14.22 -3.96
N THR A 190 25.28 -15.20 -3.17
CA THR A 190 26.01 -16.46 -3.01
C THR A 190 25.95 -17.31 -4.28
N ASN A 191 24.91 -17.15 -5.11
CA ASN A 191 24.81 -17.84 -6.39
C ASN A 191 25.82 -17.30 -7.40
N TYR A 192 26.07 -15.99 -7.43
CA TYR A 192 27.15 -15.40 -8.25
C TYR A 192 28.53 -15.74 -7.69
N GLU A 193 28.69 -15.68 -6.36
CA GLU A 193 29.96 -15.95 -5.69
C GLU A 193 30.42 -17.42 -5.84
N ASN A 194 29.49 -18.38 -5.89
CA ASN A 194 29.82 -19.79 -6.07
C ASN A 194 29.77 -20.27 -7.53
N ALA A 195 29.33 -19.44 -8.47
CA ALA A 195 29.33 -19.78 -9.89
C ALA A 195 30.77 -19.96 -10.42
N ARG A 196 30.95 -20.92 -11.34
CA ARG A 196 32.22 -21.10 -12.06
C ARG A 196 32.51 -19.92 -12.98
N ILE A 197 31.46 -19.44 -13.66
CA ILE A 197 31.45 -18.22 -14.46
C ILE A 197 30.09 -17.53 -14.34
N THR A 198 30.10 -16.21 -14.43
CA THR A 198 28.90 -15.39 -14.67
C THR A 198 28.91 -14.93 -16.11
N LEU A 199 27.89 -15.31 -16.88
CA LEU A 199 27.73 -14.98 -18.29
C LEU A 199 26.88 -13.71 -18.44
N VAL A 200 27.43 -12.69 -19.09
CA VAL A 200 26.74 -11.43 -19.39
C VAL A 200 26.04 -11.51 -20.74
N HIS A 201 24.70 -11.53 -20.73
CA HIS A 201 23.86 -11.57 -21.94
C HIS A 201 23.06 -10.26 -22.10
N ASP A 202 23.55 -9.35 -22.94
CA ASP A 202 22.91 -8.07 -23.25
C ASP A 202 22.84 -7.91 -24.78
N CYS A 203 21.69 -7.55 -25.36
CA CYS A 203 21.55 -7.62 -26.83
C CYS A 203 22.30 -6.50 -27.56
N PHE A 204 22.47 -5.35 -26.92
CA PHE A 204 23.35 -4.28 -27.36
C PHE A 204 24.81 -4.79 -27.44
N LEU A 205 25.35 -5.38 -26.36
CA LEU A 205 26.69 -5.97 -26.37
C LEU A 205 26.82 -7.13 -27.37
N ARG A 206 25.81 -8.00 -27.50
CA ARG A 206 25.79 -9.09 -28.50
C ARG A 206 25.73 -8.60 -29.95
N ASN A 207 25.28 -7.38 -30.20
CA ASN A 207 25.32 -6.74 -31.53
C ASN A 207 26.60 -5.92 -31.74
N TRP A 208 27.29 -5.53 -30.65
CA TRP A 208 28.55 -4.81 -30.68
C TRP A 208 29.69 -5.69 -31.21
N ARG A 209 30.33 -5.27 -32.32
CA ARG A 209 31.53 -5.96 -32.84
C ARG A 209 32.67 -5.83 -31.83
N TRP A 210 33.30 -6.94 -31.48
CA TRP A 210 34.43 -6.96 -30.54
C TRP A 210 35.54 -5.99 -30.97
N ASP A 211 35.83 -5.03 -30.10
CA ASP A 211 36.92 -4.05 -30.21
C ASP A 211 37.45 -3.78 -28.79
N PRO A 212 38.68 -4.19 -28.43
CA PRO A 212 39.20 -4.02 -27.08
C PRO A 212 39.30 -2.54 -26.67
N GLN A 213 39.51 -1.63 -27.62
CA GLN A 213 39.65 -0.20 -27.30
C GLN A 213 38.34 0.41 -26.80
N ASN A 214 37.21 -0.07 -27.35
CA ASN A 214 35.88 0.46 -27.07
C ASN A 214 35.00 -0.48 -26.21
N ALA A 215 35.53 -1.64 -25.78
CA ALA A 215 34.77 -2.62 -25.00
C ALA A 215 34.28 -2.06 -23.65
N CYS A 216 35.11 -1.29 -22.93
CA CYS A 216 34.70 -0.62 -21.70
C CYS A 216 33.57 0.40 -21.95
N PHE A 217 33.69 1.23 -22.99
CA PHE A 217 32.64 2.17 -23.39
C PHE A 217 31.33 1.49 -23.77
N ALA A 218 31.40 0.39 -24.53
CA ALA A 218 30.24 -0.42 -24.87
C ALA A 218 29.57 -0.98 -23.61
N ILE A 219 30.34 -1.40 -22.60
CA ILE A 219 29.80 -1.83 -21.31
C ILE A 219 29.14 -0.65 -20.58
N LEU A 220 29.79 0.51 -20.42
CA LEU A 220 29.20 1.68 -19.74
C LEU A 220 27.89 2.15 -20.41
N MET A 221 27.80 2.04 -21.73
CA MET A 221 26.59 2.32 -22.53
C MET A 221 25.55 1.20 -22.51
N SER A 222 25.94 -0.02 -22.12
CA SER A 222 25.04 -1.17 -22.16
C SER A 222 23.89 -1.00 -21.17
N PRO A 223 22.66 -1.39 -21.55
CA PRO A 223 21.55 -1.35 -20.63
C PRO A 223 21.75 -2.22 -19.38
N TRP A 224 22.44 -3.36 -19.49
CA TRP A 224 22.91 -4.14 -18.34
C TRP A 224 23.68 -3.27 -17.33
N PHE A 225 24.70 -2.52 -17.76
CA PHE A 225 25.53 -1.76 -16.82
C PHE A 225 24.80 -0.62 -16.11
N SER A 226 23.68 -0.11 -16.63
CA SER A 226 22.92 0.99 -16.02
C SER A 226 22.10 0.61 -14.77
N ARG A 227 22.19 -0.64 -14.28
CA ARG A 227 21.33 -1.22 -13.23
C ARG A 227 22.04 -1.45 -11.90
N GLY A 228 21.26 -1.41 -10.82
CA GLY A 228 21.73 -1.65 -9.45
C GLY A 228 22.20 -3.09 -9.24
N TRP A 229 21.40 -4.07 -9.69
CA TRP A 229 21.72 -5.50 -9.56
C TRP A 229 23.09 -5.86 -10.15
N THR A 230 23.47 -5.27 -11.28
CA THR A 230 24.77 -5.46 -11.93
C THR A 230 25.97 -5.13 -11.04
N ALA A 231 25.83 -4.20 -10.09
CA ALA A 231 26.88 -3.97 -9.09
C ALA A 231 27.08 -5.20 -8.20
N LEU A 232 26.00 -5.84 -7.76
CA LEU A 232 26.07 -7.07 -6.95
C LEU A 232 26.68 -8.23 -7.75
N GLU A 233 26.35 -8.35 -9.04
CA GLU A 233 26.92 -9.38 -9.91
C GLU A 233 28.43 -9.22 -10.04
N LEU A 234 28.90 -8.02 -10.37
CA LEU A 234 30.32 -7.75 -10.60
C LEU A 234 31.14 -7.77 -9.30
N ALA A 235 30.58 -7.32 -8.18
CA ALA A 235 31.23 -7.39 -6.87
C ALA A 235 31.43 -8.84 -6.37
N LYS A 236 30.56 -9.78 -6.75
CA LYS A 236 30.51 -11.12 -6.16
C LYS A 236 30.97 -12.24 -7.11
N SER A 237 30.80 -12.10 -8.42
CA SER A 237 31.16 -13.13 -9.41
C SER A 237 32.66 -13.39 -9.48
N ARG A 238 33.12 -14.64 -9.36
CA ARG A 238 34.56 -14.94 -9.44
C ARG A 238 35.17 -14.71 -10.83
N LYS A 239 34.43 -15.01 -11.89
CA LYS A 239 34.85 -14.78 -13.28
C LYS A 239 33.68 -14.34 -14.13
N VAL A 240 33.84 -13.25 -14.87
CA VAL A 240 32.77 -12.66 -15.68
C VAL A 240 33.10 -12.79 -17.16
N LYS A 241 32.17 -13.35 -17.95
CA LYS A 241 32.31 -13.55 -19.39
C LYS A 241 31.29 -12.72 -20.15
N VAL A 242 31.75 -11.75 -20.95
CA VAL A 242 30.91 -10.85 -21.74
C VAL A 242 30.80 -11.33 -23.19
N ILE A 243 29.58 -11.35 -23.74
CA ILE A 243 29.32 -11.77 -25.12
C ILE A 243 29.34 -10.55 -26.06
N PHE A 244 30.18 -10.62 -27.09
CA PHE A 244 30.24 -9.65 -28.18
C PHE A 244 30.00 -10.32 -29.55
N LYS A 245 29.72 -9.51 -30.57
CA LYS A 245 29.63 -9.96 -31.97
C LYS A 245 31.01 -10.22 -32.56
N GLY A 246 31.28 -11.47 -32.95
CA GLY A 246 32.43 -11.84 -33.77
C GLY A 246 32.08 -11.99 -35.25
N SER A 247 33.08 -12.23 -36.08
CA SER A 247 32.91 -12.41 -37.54
C SER A 247 32.15 -13.69 -37.90
N ASN A 248 32.35 -14.77 -37.13
CA ASN A 248 31.84 -16.12 -37.43
C ASN A 248 30.88 -16.63 -36.33
N GLY A 249 30.32 -15.74 -35.50
CA GLY A 249 29.49 -16.09 -34.34
C GLY A 249 29.78 -15.22 -33.11
N PRO A 250 29.12 -15.48 -31.96
CA PRO A 250 29.40 -14.78 -30.71
C PRO A 250 30.82 -15.08 -30.21
N VAL A 251 31.50 -14.06 -29.70
CA VAL A 251 32.79 -14.20 -28.99
C VAL A 251 32.61 -13.87 -27.52
N PHE A 252 33.25 -14.67 -26.67
CA PHE A 252 33.19 -14.56 -25.22
C PHE A 252 34.51 -13.96 -24.74
N LYS A 253 34.44 -12.94 -23.89
CA LYS A 253 35.61 -12.21 -23.41
C LYS A 253 35.62 -12.11 -21.89
N ASP A 254 36.76 -12.40 -21.29
CA ASP A 254 36.94 -12.24 -19.85
C ASP A 254 36.96 -10.76 -19.48
N LEU A 255 36.17 -10.37 -18.47
CA LEU A 255 36.14 -8.99 -18.01
C LEU A 255 37.50 -8.54 -17.49
N ASP A 256 38.09 -9.33 -16.61
CA ASP A 256 39.28 -8.96 -15.85
C ASP A 256 40.56 -9.19 -16.67
N GLU A 257 40.61 -10.25 -17.49
CA GLU A 257 41.79 -10.62 -18.28
C GLU A 257 41.87 -9.96 -19.67
N GLU A 258 40.74 -9.64 -20.31
CA GLU A 258 40.70 -9.24 -21.74
C GLU A 258 40.02 -7.89 -22.04
N ILE A 259 39.16 -7.38 -21.15
CA ILE A 259 38.36 -6.16 -21.41
C ILE A 259 38.94 -4.96 -20.67
N LEU A 260 39.12 -5.09 -19.35
CA LEU A 260 39.63 -4.02 -18.49
C LEU A 260 41.08 -3.67 -18.85
N ALA A 261 41.43 -2.39 -18.66
CA ALA A 261 42.80 -1.92 -18.90
C ALA A 261 43.74 -2.50 -17.82
N LYS A 262 44.96 -2.81 -18.23
CA LYS A 262 46.02 -3.21 -17.31
C LYS A 262 46.62 -1.98 -16.62
N GLU A 263 47.28 -2.19 -15.48
CA GLU A 263 47.88 -1.10 -14.69
C GLU A 263 48.91 -0.29 -15.50
N ASP A 264 49.66 -0.96 -16.38
CA ASP A 264 50.70 -0.43 -17.27
C ASP A 264 50.17 0.28 -18.53
N GLU A 265 48.86 0.25 -18.79
CA GLU A 265 48.25 0.97 -19.91
C GLU A 265 48.32 2.49 -19.68
N PRO A 266 48.61 3.33 -20.69
CA PRO A 266 48.66 4.78 -20.50
C PRO A 266 47.31 5.37 -20.06
N ASP A 267 47.35 6.39 -19.21
CA ASP A 267 46.17 7.12 -18.76
C ASP A 267 45.48 7.82 -19.94
N GLY A 268 44.17 7.59 -20.07
CA GLY A 268 43.36 8.02 -21.20
C GLY A 268 41.95 7.44 -21.15
N PRO A 269 41.09 7.75 -22.15
CA PRO A 269 39.64 7.51 -22.08
C PRO A 269 39.24 6.08 -21.73
N ARG A 270 39.93 5.08 -22.30
CA ARG A 270 39.71 3.65 -22.01
C ARG A 270 40.03 3.28 -20.56
N LYS A 271 41.13 3.79 -20.01
CA LYS A 271 41.55 3.51 -18.63
C LYS A 271 40.63 4.20 -17.62
N SER A 272 40.16 5.41 -17.91
CA SER A 272 39.09 6.07 -17.15
C SER A 272 37.80 5.23 -17.15
N ALA A 273 37.36 4.75 -18.32
CA ALA A 273 36.19 3.90 -18.43
C ALA A 273 36.36 2.54 -17.73
N SER A 274 37.57 1.95 -17.73
CA SER A 274 37.82 0.70 -17.01
C SER A 274 37.85 0.88 -15.49
N ARG A 275 38.35 2.01 -14.98
CA ARG A 275 38.32 2.33 -13.53
C ARG A 275 36.89 2.31 -12.97
N ILE A 276 35.92 2.88 -13.70
CA ILE A 276 34.49 2.87 -13.30
C ILE A 276 33.93 1.43 -13.18
N ILE A 277 34.40 0.51 -14.03
CA ILE A 277 33.99 -0.90 -13.98
C ILE A 277 34.76 -1.67 -12.88
N GLN A 278 36.06 -1.38 -12.71
CA GLN A 278 36.92 -1.94 -11.65
C GLN A 278 36.40 -1.58 -10.26
N HIS A 279 35.92 -0.36 -10.04
CA HIS A 279 35.39 0.09 -8.76
C HIS A 279 34.18 -0.72 -8.25
N LEU A 280 33.44 -1.40 -9.15
CA LEU A 280 32.35 -2.32 -8.79
C LEU A 280 32.87 -3.68 -8.27
N ARG A 281 34.12 -4.00 -8.56
CA ARG A 281 34.81 -5.24 -8.16
C ARG A 281 35.48 -5.09 -6.79
N ASP A 282 35.72 -3.84 -6.38
CA ASP A 282 36.38 -3.50 -5.14
C ASP A 282 35.52 -3.81 -3.91
N LYS A 283 36.19 -4.07 -2.78
CA LYS A 283 35.50 -4.32 -1.52
C LYS A 283 34.97 -2.99 -0.98
N ILE A 284 33.65 -2.89 -0.86
CA ILE A 284 32.99 -1.75 -0.21
C ILE A 284 33.38 -1.73 1.28
N THR A 285 34.07 -0.67 1.69
CA THR A 285 34.54 -0.41 3.06
C THR A 285 33.97 0.86 3.67
N SER A 286 33.54 1.80 2.84
CA SER A 286 33.01 3.11 3.24
C SER A 286 31.63 3.40 2.63
N LEU A 287 30.95 4.41 3.18
CA LEU A 287 29.72 4.94 2.60
C LEU A 287 29.95 5.57 1.22
N ASN A 288 31.10 6.22 0.99
CA ASN A 288 31.45 6.75 -0.33
C ASN A 288 31.61 5.64 -1.37
N ASP A 289 32.18 4.49 -1.00
CA ASP A 289 32.32 3.32 -1.87
C ASP A 289 30.93 2.84 -2.30
N LEU A 290 29.98 2.77 -1.36
CA LEU A 290 28.61 2.34 -1.63
C LEU A 290 27.83 3.36 -2.49
N LEU A 291 27.96 4.66 -2.18
CA LEU A 291 27.29 5.74 -2.91
C LEU A 291 27.85 5.92 -4.34
N SER A 292 29.17 5.81 -4.53
CA SER A 292 29.78 5.87 -5.86
C SER A 292 29.32 4.71 -6.75
N ILE A 293 29.25 3.50 -6.20
CA ILE A 293 28.75 2.30 -6.90
C ILE A 293 27.27 2.43 -7.28
N LEU A 294 26.40 2.87 -6.35
CA LEU A 294 24.95 2.82 -6.52
C LEU A 294 24.31 4.10 -7.08
N SER A 295 24.86 5.29 -6.83
CA SER A 295 24.27 6.56 -7.26
C SER A 295 24.28 6.77 -8.77
N ALA A 296 25.02 5.94 -9.51
CA ALA A 296 25.04 5.86 -10.97
C ALA A 296 23.90 5.01 -11.56
N ARG A 297 23.13 4.30 -10.73
CA ARG A 297 22.31 3.13 -11.13
C ARG A 297 20.82 3.31 -10.85
N TYR A 298 20.31 4.51 -11.14
CA TYR A 298 18.94 4.98 -10.79
C TYR A 298 17.78 4.18 -11.42
N THR A 299 18.07 3.22 -12.31
CA THR A 299 17.06 2.42 -13.05
C THR A 299 16.41 1.29 -12.23
N SER A 300 16.72 1.19 -10.93
CA SER A 300 16.26 0.12 -10.04
C SER A 300 15.32 0.65 -8.96
N TRP A 301 14.27 -0.09 -8.62
CA TRP A 301 13.27 0.33 -7.65
C TRP A 301 13.89 0.63 -6.27
N PRO A 302 13.43 1.64 -5.50
CA PRO A 302 14.00 1.98 -4.19
C PRO A 302 14.06 0.80 -3.19
N LYS A 303 13.11 -0.14 -3.29
CA LYS A 303 13.11 -1.38 -2.50
C LYS A 303 14.28 -2.30 -2.88
N ASP A 304 14.54 -2.46 -4.16
CA ASP A 304 15.64 -3.31 -4.64
C ASP A 304 16.97 -2.68 -4.27
N MET A 305 17.10 -1.35 -4.35
CA MET A 305 18.33 -0.64 -3.96
C MET A 305 18.70 -0.84 -2.48
N ALA A 306 17.74 -0.85 -1.56
CA ALA A 306 17.97 -1.18 -0.15
C ALA A 306 18.54 -2.61 0.03
N MET A 307 18.01 -3.55 -0.75
CA MET A 307 18.41 -4.95 -0.75
C MET A 307 19.80 -5.13 -1.38
N ILE A 308 20.04 -4.60 -2.58
CA ILE A 308 21.33 -4.60 -3.26
C ILE A 308 22.42 -4.01 -2.35
N ALA A 309 22.17 -2.86 -1.72
CA ALA A 309 23.11 -2.22 -0.81
C ALA A 309 23.50 -3.12 0.37
N ALA A 310 22.52 -3.80 0.99
CA ALA A 310 22.76 -4.73 2.08
C ALA A 310 23.61 -5.93 1.64
N LEU A 311 23.26 -6.54 0.51
CA LEU A 311 23.94 -7.75 -0.01
C LEU A 311 25.35 -7.46 -0.53
N LEU A 312 25.59 -6.26 -1.07
CA LEU A 312 26.92 -5.77 -1.41
C LEU A 312 27.81 -5.71 -0.16
N VAL A 313 27.33 -5.03 0.88
CA VAL A 313 28.02 -4.79 2.17
C VAL A 313 28.11 -6.05 3.05
N GLY A 314 27.31 -7.09 2.78
CA GLY A 314 27.29 -8.36 3.52
C GLY A 314 26.30 -8.41 4.69
N VAL A 315 25.34 -7.50 4.72
CA VAL A 315 24.27 -7.40 5.72
C VAL A 315 23.03 -8.14 5.24
N LYS A 316 22.36 -8.91 6.11
CA LYS A 316 21.10 -9.59 5.75
C LYS A 316 19.93 -8.57 5.67
N PRO A 317 19.25 -8.44 4.51
CA PRO A 317 18.13 -7.52 4.35
C PRO A 317 16.98 -7.85 5.33
N GLN A 318 16.33 -6.81 5.82
CA GLN A 318 15.15 -6.89 6.70
C GLN A 318 13.88 -6.53 5.92
N ASP A 319 12.70 -6.93 6.42
CA ASP A 319 11.43 -6.61 5.77
C ASP A 319 11.16 -5.09 5.67
N GLN A 320 11.69 -4.31 6.61
CA GLN A 320 11.66 -2.85 6.57
C GLN A 320 12.97 -2.29 6.01
N GLN A 321 12.85 -1.38 5.03
CA GLN A 321 14.00 -0.72 4.38
C GLN A 321 14.83 0.10 5.38
N GLN A 322 14.19 0.79 6.33
CA GLN A 322 14.88 1.58 7.35
C GLN A 322 15.78 0.72 8.24
N GLU A 323 15.29 -0.44 8.72
CA GLU A 323 16.10 -1.37 9.52
C GLU A 323 17.24 -2.01 8.71
N THR A 324 17.04 -2.20 7.41
CA THR A 324 18.10 -2.60 6.48
C THR A 324 19.20 -1.54 6.39
N TYR A 325 18.84 -0.27 6.22
CA TYR A 325 19.81 0.84 6.20
C TYR A 325 20.52 1.06 7.53
N LYS A 326 19.81 1.00 8.67
CA LYS A 326 20.43 1.01 10.01
C LYS A 326 21.50 -0.07 10.14
N SER A 327 21.23 -1.26 9.63
CA SER A 327 22.15 -2.40 9.67
C SER A 327 23.38 -2.20 8.75
N ILE A 328 23.19 -1.60 7.58
CA ILE A 328 24.30 -1.19 6.67
C ILE A 328 25.22 -0.17 7.34
N ILE A 329 24.66 0.87 7.97
CA ILE A 329 25.47 1.93 8.60
C ILE A 329 26.30 1.39 9.76
N LYS A 330 25.71 0.50 10.58
CA LYS A 330 26.43 -0.19 11.66
C LYS A 330 27.62 -1.01 11.15
N GLN A 331 27.54 -1.57 9.94
CA GLN A 331 28.64 -2.33 9.34
C GLN A 331 29.85 -1.44 8.99
N PHE A 332 29.64 -0.20 8.55
CA PHE A 332 30.74 0.72 8.22
C PHE A 332 31.46 1.29 9.44
N SER A 333 30.77 1.39 10.60
CA SER A 333 31.27 1.94 11.88
C SER A 333 31.74 3.41 11.86
N TRP A 334 32.18 3.95 10.73
CA TRP A 334 32.66 5.33 10.59
C TRP A 334 32.04 6.02 9.38
N ILE A 335 31.66 7.29 9.53
CA ILE A 335 31.14 8.14 8.47
C ILE A 335 31.85 9.51 8.47
N ALA A 336 31.94 10.14 7.30
CA ALA A 336 32.44 11.51 7.19
C ALA A 336 31.34 12.54 7.55
N PRO A 337 31.68 13.71 8.13
CA PRO A 337 30.70 14.68 8.61
C PRO A 337 29.77 15.23 7.54
N GLY A 338 30.29 15.47 6.33
CA GLY A 338 29.56 16.07 5.20
C GLY A 338 28.34 15.25 4.79
N HIS A 339 28.37 13.93 4.97
CA HIS A 339 27.19 13.07 4.73
C HIS A 339 25.97 13.56 5.51
N LEU A 340 26.12 13.95 6.79
CA LEU A 340 25.01 14.36 7.65
C LEU A 340 24.29 15.63 7.19
N PHE A 341 24.92 16.42 6.32
CA PHE A 341 24.35 17.65 5.77
C PHE A 341 23.50 17.39 4.53
N HIS A 342 22.65 16.36 4.56
CA HIS A 342 21.70 16.06 3.50
C HIS A 342 20.31 15.77 4.06
N ASN A 343 19.25 16.09 3.30
CA ASN A 343 17.87 15.91 3.74
C ASN A 343 17.39 14.45 3.74
N SER A 344 18.28 13.50 3.45
CA SER A 344 18.01 12.06 3.47
C SER A 344 18.17 11.43 4.85
N PHE A 345 18.70 12.15 5.84
CA PHE A 345 18.99 11.55 7.16
C PHE A 345 17.77 11.56 8.07
N THR A 346 17.49 10.41 8.68
CA THR A 346 16.34 10.20 9.57
C THR A 346 16.78 9.55 10.87
N MET A 347 16.19 9.99 11.99
CA MET A 347 16.56 9.57 13.35
C MET A 347 15.36 8.97 14.12
N SER A 348 14.53 8.19 13.43
CA SER A 348 13.41 7.45 14.03
C SER A 348 13.89 6.07 14.54
N ASN A 349 14.05 5.94 15.87
CA ASN A 349 14.68 4.79 16.54
C ASN A 349 16.13 4.53 16.07
N GLY A 350 17.02 5.52 16.24
CA GLY A 350 18.43 5.44 15.86
C GLY A 350 18.74 5.88 14.42
N PHE A 351 20.04 5.93 14.09
CA PHE A 351 20.57 6.52 12.86
C PHE A 351 20.26 5.74 11.58
N SER A 352 19.53 6.38 10.66
CA SER A 352 18.97 5.79 9.44
C SER A 352 18.94 6.79 8.28
N TRP A 353 18.59 6.29 7.09
CA TRP A 353 18.31 7.09 5.90
C TRP A 353 16.86 6.97 5.43
N CYS A 354 16.41 7.99 4.70
CA CYS A 354 15.21 7.99 3.88
C CYS A 354 15.47 7.18 2.59
N PRO A 355 14.68 6.13 2.31
CA PRO A 355 14.88 5.30 1.12
C PRO A 355 14.73 6.04 -0.23
N ALA A 356 13.99 7.15 -0.26
CA ALA A 356 13.71 7.88 -1.49
C ALA A 356 14.91 8.70 -2.01
N ASN A 357 15.73 9.24 -1.10
CA ASN A 357 16.73 10.26 -1.42
C ASN A 357 18.17 9.81 -1.10
N LEU A 358 18.39 8.51 -0.83
CA LEU A 358 19.70 7.99 -0.39
C LEU A 358 20.81 8.26 -1.42
N PHE A 359 20.51 8.11 -2.71
CA PHE A 359 21.48 8.21 -3.80
C PHE A 359 21.72 9.64 -4.28
N ASP A 360 21.03 10.61 -3.69
CA ASP A 360 21.24 12.05 -3.88
C ASP A 360 22.28 12.62 -2.91
N ILE A 361 22.71 11.84 -1.91
CA ILE A 361 23.78 12.23 -0.98
C ILE A 361 25.07 12.42 -1.80
N PRO A 362 25.70 13.61 -1.77
CA PRO A 362 26.96 13.84 -2.45
C PRO A 362 28.09 13.03 -1.80
N LEU A 363 29.09 12.64 -2.59
CA LEU A 363 30.32 12.05 -2.07
C LEU A 363 31.06 13.10 -1.22
N ASP A 364 31.50 12.71 -0.03
CA ASP A 364 32.25 13.60 0.87
C ASP A 364 33.76 13.35 0.70
N SER A 365 34.53 14.40 0.41
CA SER A 365 36.00 14.32 0.33
C SER A 365 36.67 14.35 1.71
N SER A 366 35.91 14.63 2.77
CA SER A 366 36.39 14.64 4.16
C SER A 366 36.66 13.22 4.66
N PRO A 367 37.71 13.02 5.49
CA PRO A 367 37.97 11.71 6.08
C PRO A 367 36.86 11.29 7.06
N PRO A 368 36.49 9.99 7.09
CA PRO A 368 35.52 9.47 8.04
C PRO A 368 36.02 9.66 9.48
N SER A 369 35.30 10.45 10.26
CA SER A 369 35.74 10.96 11.56
C SER A 369 34.65 10.90 12.63
N LEU A 370 33.44 10.46 12.27
CA LEU A 370 32.32 10.23 13.17
C LEU A 370 32.09 8.73 13.31
N PHE A 371 32.10 8.24 14.55
CA PHE A 371 31.83 6.85 14.88
C PHE A 371 30.31 6.61 15.02
N VAL A 372 29.83 5.48 14.51
CA VAL A 372 28.45 5.02 14.66
C VAL A 372 28.43 3.85 15.64
N SER A 373 27.73 4.01 16.76
CA SER A 373 27.62 2.94 17.76
C SER A 373 26.74 1.77 17.28
N PRO A 374 26.91 0.56 17.83
CA PRO A 374 26.01 -0.57 17.56
C PRO A 374 24.53 -0.27 17.91
N THR A 375 24.29 0.66 18.84
CA THR A 375 22.97 1.16 19.24
C THR A 375 22.38 2.20 18.27
N GLY A 376 23.18 2.75 17.36
CA GLY A 376 22.73 3.73 16.35
C GLY A 376 22.82 5.19 16.79
N TYR A 377 23.75 5.52 17.70
CA TYR A 377 24.15 6.90 18.00
C TYR A 377 25.35 7.30 17.13
N VAL A 378 25.50 8.59 16.84
CA VAL A 378 26.68 9.14 16.15
C VAL A 378 27.53 9.92 17.14
N ILE A 379 28.82 9.62 17.22
CA ILE A 379 29.78 10.19 18.17
C ILE A 379 30.94 10.81 17.38
N GLY A 380 31.32 12.04 17.71
CA GLY A 380 32.52 12.65 17.15
C GLY A 380 32.73 14.10 17.57
N LYS A 381 33.79 14.73 17.04
CA LYS A 381 34.13 16.12 17.31
C LYS A 381 33.37 17.07 16.39
N TRP A 382 32.80 18.12 16.98
CA TRP A 382 32.03 19.15 16.29
C TRP A 382 32.34 20.54 16.85
N ARG A 383 32.19 21.58 16.03
CA ARG A 383 32.07 22.96 16.52
C ARG A 383 30.64 23.19 16.97
N LEU A 384 30.46 23.52 18.25
CA LEU A 384 29.17 23.76 18.90
C LEU A 384 28.95 25.26 19.10
N SER A 385 27.83 25.80 18.63
CA SER A 385 27.41 27.20 18.90
C SER A 385 25.96 27.30 19.36
N ARG A 386 25.59 28.47 19.91
CA ARG A 386 24.22 28.80 20.34
C ARG A 386 23.39 29.29 19.15
N VAL A 387 22.10 28.96 19.13
CA VAL A 387 21.17 29.52 18.14
C VAL A 387 20.87 30.98 18.52
N ARG A 388 21.15 31.91 17.60
CA ARG A 388 20.78 33.33 17.73
C ARG A 388 19.30 33.52 17.36
N ALA A 389 18.66 34.55 17.93
CA ALA A 389 17.23 34.80 17.71
C ALA A 389 16.88 35.29 16.28
N ASP A 390 17.87 35.81 15.55
CA ASP A 390 17.75 36.28 14.16
C ASP A 390 18.02 35.20 13.10
N LEU A 391 18.46 34.00 13.52
CA LEU A 391 19.06 32.99 12.64
C LEU A 391 18.12 32.57 11.48
N GLU A 392 16.81 32.47 11.72
CA GLU A 392 15.83 32.08 10.69
C GLU A 392 15.88 32.99 9.45
N SER A 393 16.12 34.29 9.65
CA SER A 393 16.21 35.28 8.55
C SER A 393 17.42 35.06 7.65
N THR A 394 18.49 34.45 8.18
CA THR A 394 19.72 34.12 7.45
C THR A 394 19.66 32.79 6.72
N CYS A 395 18.68 31.94 7.05
CA CYS A 395 18.53 30.60 6.48
C CYS A 395 18.09 30.62 5.00
N TRP A 396 18.56 29.62 4.25
CA TRP A 396 18.14 29.32 2.90
C TRP A 396 17.33 28.03 2.86
N TRP A 397 16.04 28.16 2.54
CA TRP A 397 15.08 27.05 2.54
C TRP A 397 14.93 26.34 1.18
N GLY A 398 15.67 26.77 0.16
CA GLY A 398 15.41 26.42 -1.26
C GLY A 398 15.55 24.93 -1.63
N ARG A 399 16.18 24.11 -0.77
CA ARG A 399 16.31 22.66 -0.94
C ARG A 399 15.66 21.84 0.19
N THR A 400 14.99 22.49 1.14
CA THR A 400 14.44 21.83 2.34
C THR A 400 13.00 21.39 2.12
N HIS A 401 12.71 20.10 2.35
CA HIS A 401 11.36 19.55 2.24
C HIS A 401 10.38 20.26 3.18
N ALA A 402 9.14 20.51 2.74
CA ALA A 402 8.17 21.35 3.46
C ALA A 402 7.92 20.90 4.92
N LEU A 403 7.80 19.59 5.17
CA LEU A 403 7.64 19.04 6.52
C LEU A 403 8.87 19.28 7.42
N ILE A 404 10.08 19.06 6.89
CA ILE A 404 11.35 19.29 7.62
C ILE A 404 11.52 20.78 7.90
N ARG A 405 11.13 21.64 6.95
CA ARG A 405 11.13 23.10 7.12
C ARG A 405 10.22 23.53 8.27
N LEU A 406 8.99 23.02 8.36
CA LEU A 406 8.09 23.33 9.48
C LEU A 406 8.68 22.89 10.83
N GLU A 407 9.26 21.69 10.92
CA GLU A 407 9.92 21.21 12.13
C GLU A 407 11.13 22.08 12.53
N LEU A 408 11.95 22.48 11.56
CA LEU A 408 13.10 23.37 11.78
C LEU A 408 12.66 24.78 12.20
N GLN A 409 11.64 25.37 11.57
CA GLN A 409 11.11 26.68 11.94
C GLN A 409 10.55 26.64 13.38
N HIS A 410 9.74 25.64 13.72
CA HIS A 410 9.24 25.46 15.10
C HIS A 410 10.37 25.24 16.12
N ALA A 411 11.45 24.54 15.76
CA ALA A 411 12.62 24.41 16.62
C ALA A 411 13.41 25.73 16.81
N LEU A 412 13.34 26.65 15.84
CA LEU A 412 13.95 27.98 15.92
C LEU A 412 13.10 28.98 16.73
N GLU A 413 11.79 28.78 16.88
CA GLU A 413 10.92 29.55 17.79
C GLU A 413 11.35 29.41 19.26
N SER A 414 12.02 28.31 19.62
CA SER A 414 12.48 28.00 20.99
C SER A 414 14.03 27.85 21.07
N PRO A 415 14.81 28.90 20.74
CA PRO A 415 16.25 28.77 20.45
C PRO A 415 17.09 28.40 21.68
N GLY A 416 16.63 28.68 22.91
CA GLY A 416 17.37 28.39 24.14
C GLY A 416 17.73 26.91 24.32
N ASN A 417 16.87 26.01 23.86
CA ASN A 417 17.05 24.55 23.91
C ASN A 417 17.78 23.98 22.69
N CYS A 418 18.12 24.80 21.69
CA CYS A 418 18.74 24.37 20.43
C CYS A 418 20.21 24.79 20.34
N ARG A 419 21.00 24.03 19.58
CA ARG A 419 22.42 24.29 19.31
C ARG A 419 22.72 24.02 17.83
N LEU A 420 23.77 24.66 17.32
CA LEU A 420 24.30 24.41 15.99
C LEU A 420 25.56 23.54 16.10
N LEU A 421 25.66 22.53 15.23
CA LEU A 421 26.89 21.77 15.01
C LEU A 421 27.44 22.08 13.62
N ALA A 422 28.73 22.42 13.54
CA ALA A 422 29.45 22.65 12.29
C ALA A 422 30.72 21.80 12.22
N GLU A 423 31.18 21.54 10.99
CA GLU A 423 32.38 20.75 10.71
C GLU A 423 33.62 21.42 11.30
N CYS A 424 34.43 20.66 12.05
CA CYS A 424 35.75 21.12 12.48
C CYS A 424 36.61 21.48 11.26
N SER A 425 37.48 22.48 11.41
CA SER A 425 38.33 23.10 10.36
C SER A 425 37.68 24.07 9.36
N THR A 426 36.35 24.23 9.32
CA THR A 426 35.72 25.29 8.51
C THR A 426 35.84 26.67 9.17
N SER A 427 36.31 27.69 8.44
CA SER A 427 36.39 29.08 8.92
C SER A 427 35.08 29.85 8.73
N LEU A 428 34.39 29.57 7.63
CA LEU A 428 33.07 30.09 7.27
C LEU A 428 32.07 28.93 7.25
N VAL A 429 31.01 29.03 8.05
CA VAL A 429 30.00 27.97 8.20
C VAL A 429 28.82 28.26 7.28
N GLU A 430 28.79 27.63 6.10
CA GLU A 430 27.69 27.73 5.13
C GLU A 430 26.49 26.81 5.47
N ARG A 431 26.74 25.77 6.28
CA ARG A 431 25.76 24.76 6.70
C ARG A 431 26.00 24.31 8.14
N ALA A 432 24.94 24.07 8.91
CA ALA A 432 25.01 23.58 10.29
C ALA A 432 23.90 22.56 10.58
N LEU A 433 24.15 21.57 11.44
CA LEU A 433 23.09 20.70 11.97
C LEU A 433 22.41 21.42 13.14
N LEU A 434 21.08 21.50 13.12
CA LEU A 434 20.29 21.95 14.25
C LEU A 434 20.01 20.77 15.17
N VAL A 435 20.41 20.88 16.43
CA VAL A 435 20.24 19.84 17.45
C VAL A 435 19.62 20.38 18.73
N ARG A 436 18.75 19.60 19.38
CA ARG A 436 18.18 19.94 20.70
C ARG A 436 19.11 19.47 21.81
N LYS A 437 19.38 20.32 22.79
CA LYS A 437 20.11 19.94 24.01
C LYS A 437 19.26 18.97 24.83
N THR A 438 19.82 17.83 25.24
CA THR A 438 19.16 16.93 26.22
C THR A 438 19.62 17.27 27.65
N GLY A 439 19.13 16.53 28.66
CA GLY A 439 19.56 16.73 30.05
C GLY A 439 21.07 16.50 30.29
N TRP A 440 21.74 15.79 29.39
CA TRP A 440 23.15 15.40 29.50
C TRP A 440 24.08 16.41 28.80
N THR A 441 25.30 16.58 29.32
CA THR A 441 26.23 17.68 28.96
C THR A 441 26.81 17.60 27.54
N ASN A 442 26.83 16.43 26.91
CA ASN A 442 27.37 16.19 25.55
C ASN A 442 26.35 15.57 24.58
N ARG A 443 25.17 15.14 25.06
CA ARG A 443 24.18 14.40 24.25
C ARG A 443 23.11 15.35 23.71
N HIS A 444 22.88 15.27 22.40
CA HIS A 444 21.95 16.12 21.68
C HIS A 444 20.99 15.27 20.83
N GLN A 445 19.78 15.78 20.62
CA GLN A 445 18.78 15.20 19.73
C GLN A 445 18.93 15.80 18.34
N TYR A 446 19.02 14.99 17.30
CA TYR A 446 19.00 15.49 15.91
C TYR A 446 17.64 16.09 15.57
N ILE A 447 17.63 17.25 14.88
CA ILE A 447 16.40 17.84 14.32
C ILE A 447 16.52 17.89 12.78
N GLY A 448 17.59 18.49 12.25
CA GLY A 448 17.79 18.57 10.80
C GLY A 448 18.96 19.46 10.39
N VAL A 449 19.02 19.79 9.10
CA VAL A 449 20.11 20.58 8.49
C VAL A 449 19.62 22.01 8.17
N LEU A 450 20.45 23.00 8.49
CA LEU A 450 20.28 24.40 8.09
C LEU A 450 21.39 24.78 7.08
N TYR A 451 21.01 25.53 6.06
CA TYR A 451 21.91 26.18 5.12
C TYR A 451 21.75 27.70 5.25
N PHE A 452 22.83 28.45 5.13
CA PHE A 452 22.82 29.91 5.30
C PHE A 452 23.03 30.63 3.96
N ARG A 453 22.35 31.76 3.75
CA ARG A 453 22.54 32.60 2.55
C ARG A 453 23.88 33.31 2.53
N GLN A 454 24.41 33.58 3.72
CA GLN A 454 25.72 34.15 3.98
C GLN A 454 26.29 33.36 5.16
N GLY A 455 27.46 32.75 4.97
CA GLY A 455 28.04 31.86 5.97
C GLY A 455 28.34 32.58 7.29
N LEU A 456 28.26 31.84 8.40
CA LEU A 456 28.57 32.36 9.74
C LEU A 456 30.09 32.32 9.96
N ASP A 457 30.67 33.43 10.39
CA ASP A 457 32.11 33.51 10.67
C ASP A 457 32.43 32.92 12.06
N THR A 458 33.33 31.93 12.07
CA THR A 458 33.74 31.25 13.30
C THR A 458 34.58 32.10 14.24
N ALA A 459 35.08 33.27 13.79
CA ALA A 459 35.78 34.23 14.63
C ALA A 459 34.86 35.21 15.39
N THR A 460 33.61 35.40 14.93
CA THR A 460 32.65 36.35 15.53
C THR A 460 31.60 35.72 16.42
N ASP A 461 31.33 34.42 16.24
CA ASP A 461 30.31 33.67 17.00
C ASP A 461 30.96 32.72 18.03
N ASP A 462 30.28 32.46 19.16
CA ASP A 462 30.73 31.58 20.26
C ASP A 462 30.79 30.09 19.86
N TRP A 463 31.71 29.71 18.96
CA TRP A 463 31.96 28.33 18.57
C TRP A 463 32.98 27.64 19.50
N VAL A 464 32.60 26.51 20.08
CA VAL A 464 33.47 25.69 20.92
C VAL A 464 33.60 24.29 20.33
N GLU A 465 34.82 23.83 20.09
CA GLU A 465 35.05 22.44 19.67
C GLU A 465 34.83 21.47 20.84
N LYS A 466 33.93 20.51 20.65
CA LYS A 466 33.55 19.52 21.66
C LYS A 466 33.23 18.18 21.02
N GLU A 467 33.45 17.11 21.77
CA GLU A 467 32.86 15.81 21.43
C GLU A 467 31.36 15.82 21.75
N VAL A 468 30.57 15.39 20.77
CA VAL A 468 29.10 15.43 20.81
C VAL A 468 28.54 14.07 20.42
N ILE A 469 27.52 13.64 21.17
CA ILE A 469 26.75 12.42 20.89
C ILE A 469 25.39 12.85 20.32
N ILE A 470 25.08 12.43 19.09
CA ILE A 470 23.82 12.69 18.41
C ILE A 470 22.92 11.45 18.55
N SER A 471 21.67 11.66 18.99
CA SER A 471 20.72 10.59 19.33
C SER A 471 19.28 10.95 18.95
N SER A 472 18.36 9.98 18.99
CA SER A 472 16.96 10.15 18.57
C SER A 472 16.01 10.60 19.69
N TYR A 473 16.27 10.18 20.93
CA TYR A 473 15.37 10.40 22.07
C TYR A 473 16.04 11.12 23.24
N ILE A 474 15.20 11.87 23.98
CA ILE A 474 15.57 12.61 25.20
C ILE A 474 15.73 11.66 26.42
N ASN A 475 15.10 10.48 26.40
CA ASN A 475 14.92 9.59 27.57
C ASN A 475 15.46 8.15 27.38
N ASP A 476 16.64 7.96 26.80
CA ASP A 476 17.31 6.64 26.86
C ASP A 476 18.01 6.46 28.21
N TYR A 477 17.35 5.78 29.14
CA TYR A 477 17.88 5.37 30.45
C TYR A 477 18.58 3.98 30.43
N ARG A 478 19.19 3.60 29.29
CA ARG A 478 19.91 2.33 29.16
C ARG A 478 21.15 2.45 28.26
N GLU A 479 22.12 1.61 28.60
CA GLU A 479 23.33 1.26 27.82
C GLU A 479 24.51 2.25 27.87
N GLU A 480 25.09 2.38 29.07
CA GLU A 480 26.55 2.22 29.21
C GLU A 480 26.87 0.76 29.56
N VAL A 481 27.23 -0.07 28.57
CA VAL A 481 28.27 -1.12 28.60
C VAL A 481 28.66 -1.39 27.14
N LEU A 482 29.93 -1.69 26.85
CA LEU A 482 30.52 -1.92 25.52
C LEU A 482 30.89 -0.64 24.72
N ILE A 483 31.59 0.28 25.38
CA ILE A 483 32.76 0.90 24.73
C ILE A 483 33.95 -0.01 25.04
N ASP A 484 34.74 -0.34 24.03
CA ASP A 484 35.89 -1.24 24.17
C ASP A 484 36.96 -0.62 25.10
N THR A 485 37.50 -1.43 26.01
CA THR A 485 38.20 -0.95 27.22
C THR A 485 39.69 -0.65 26.99
N SER A 486 40.04 -0.19 25.80
CA SER A 486 41.42 0.17 25.40
C SER A 486 41.73 1.67 25.46
N ILE A 487 40.73 2.54 25.67
CA ILE A 487 40.91 4.01 25.64
C ILE A 487 40.62 4.68 27.00
N ALA A 488 39.82 4.07 27.88
CA ALA A 488 39.44 4.64 29.18
C ALA A 488 40.34 4.16 30.33
N GLN A 489 41.57 4.67 30.39
CA GLN A 489 42.49 4.38 31.51
C GLN A 489 42.63 5.52 32.53
N ASP A 490 42.00 6.67 32.28
CA ASP A 490 42.00 7.81 33.20
C ASP A 490 40.59 8.21 33.63
N LEU A 491 40.46 8.33 34.96
CA LEU A 491 39.43 9.00 35.77
C LEU A 491 38.31 8.12 36.38
N SER A 492 38.39 8.05 37.70
CA SER A 492 37.41 7.51 38.64
C SER A 492 36.08 8.25 38.58
N ILE A 493 34.97 7.51 38.51
CA ILE A 493 33.63 8.03 38.76
C ILE A 493 33.05 7.32 39.98
N ASP A 494 32.84 8.09 41.04
CA ASP A 494 32.16 7.63 42.25
C ASP A 494 30.68 7.33 41.99
N LYS A 495 30.12 6.45 42.82
CA LYS A 495 28.71 6.04 42.80
C LYS A 495 27.79 7.27 42.86
N VAL A 496 26.87 7.39 41.90
CA VAL A 496 25.70 8.26 42.01
C VAL A 496 24.43 7.44 41.79
N ASP A 497 23.43 7.75 42.61
CA ASP A 497 22.19 7.02 42.82
C ASP A 497 21.21 7.12 41.63
N VAL A 498 20.42 6.06 41.38
CA VAL A 498 19.48 5.98 40.25
C VAL A 498 18.05 5.87 40.77
N SER A 499 17.42 7.01 41.07
CA SER A 499 16.03 7.07 41.51
C SER A 499 15.05 7.40 40.36
N ASP A 500 14.24 6.40 40.01
CA ASP A 500 12.87 6.48 39.46
C ASP A 500 12.56 7.35 38.22
N CYS A 501 12.42 6.69 37.06
CA CYS A 501 11.62 7.18 35.92
C CYS A 501 10.75 6.12 35.22
N VAL A 502 10.82 4.82 35.59
CA VAL A 502 10.01 3.76 34.97
C VAL A 502 9.33 2.94 36.04
N SER A 503 8.00 2.85 35.98
CA SER A 503 7.22 2.08 36.94
C SER A 503 7.64 0.59 36.94
N LYS A 504 7.70 -0.01 38.13
CA LYS A 504 7.99 -1.45 38.29
C LYS A 504 7.14 -2.37 37.39
N PRO A 505 5.83 -2.13 37.14
CA PRO A 505 5.05 -2.93 36.19
C PRO A 505 5.61 -2.97 34.77
N GLU A 506 6.00 -1.83 34.17
CA GLU A 506 6.49 -1.83 32.78
C GLU A 506 7.84 -2.52 32.65
N ARG A 507 8.71 -2.39 33.67
CA ARG A 507 9.97 -3.15 33.75
C ARG A 507 9.72 -4.65 33.76
N LEU A 508 8.73 -5.13 34.52
CA LEU A 508 8.35 -6.54 34.58
C LEU A 508 7.78 -7.04 33.23
N ARG A 509 6.83 -6.31 32.62
CA ARG A 509 6.24 -6.70 31.33
C ARG A 509 7.27 -6.74 30.20
N SER A 510 8.16 -5.76 30.15
CA SER A 510 9.27 -5.70 29.18
C SER A 510 10.26 -6.86 29.36
N ALA A 511 10.58 -7.23 30.61
CA ALA A 511 11.43 -8.39 30.91
C ALA A 511 10.78 -9.72 30.46
N ILE A 512 9.47 -9.89 30.68
CA ILE A 512 8.73 -11.08 30.26
C ILE A 512 8.70 -11.19 28.73
N TRP A 513 8.33 -10.13 28.02
CA TRP A 513 8.25 -10.13 26.56
C TRP A 513 9.61 -10.44 25.91
N ARG A 514 10.69 -9.82 26.41
CA ARG A 514 12.05 -10.05 25.94
C ARG A 514 12.69 -11.37 26.41
N GLY A 515 12.10 -12.04 27.42
CA GLY A 515 12.61 -13.30 27.98
C GLY A 515 13.79 -13.14 28.94
N TYR A 516 13.92 -11.99 29.60
CA TYR A 516 15.04 -11.70 30.50
C TYR A 516 14.79 -12.29 31.89
N TRP A 517 15.19 -13.56 32.07
CA TRP A 517 14.91 -14.35 33.27
C TRP A 517 15.35 -13.68 34.58
N ASP A 518 16.55 -13.14 34.67
CA ASP A 518 17.07 -12.58 35.93
C ASP A 518 16.33 -11.30 36.35
N THR A 519 15.99 -10.46 35.37
CA THR A 519 15.18 -9.25 35.61
C THR A 519 13.74 -9.62 35.98
N PHE A 520 13.16 -10.64 35.34
CA PHE A 520 11.87 -11.19 35.71
C PHE A 520 11.89 -11.74 37.15
N SER A 521 12.84 -12.63 37.48
CA SER A 521 12.95 -13.25 38.79
C SER A 521 13.15 -12.23 39.93
N CYS A 522 13.93 -11.17 39.70
CA CYS A 522 14.11 -10.07 40.65
C CYS A 522 12.82 -9.25 40.86
N LEU A 523 11.98 -9.11 39.83
CA LEU A 523 10.73 -8.34 39.89
C LEU A 523 9.51 -9.18 40.32
N MET A 524 9.64 -10.50 40.45
CA MET A 524 8.57 -11.40 40.90
C MET A 524 8.20 -11.25 42.38
N GLU A 525 9.03 -10.60 43.19
CA GLU A 525 8.71 -10.27 44.61
C GLU A 525 7.65 -9.15 44.74
N TRP A 526 7.27 -8.52 43.63
CA TRP A 526 6.38 -7.37 43.62
C TRP A 526 4.89 -7.76 43.75
N LYS A 527 4.17 -7.16 44.70
CA LYS A 527 2.81 -7.57 45.12
C LYS A 527 1.67 -7.38 44.11
N HIS A 528 1.88 -6.74 42.96
CA HIS A 528 0.81 -6.37 42.02
C HIS A 528 0.99 -6.95 40.60
N LEU A 529 1.38 -8.23 40.54
CA LEU A 529 1.61 -8.99 39.30
C LEU A 529 0.40 -9.05 38.34
N ASP A 530 -0.80 -8.72 38.81
CA ASP A 530 -2.01 -8.70 37.99
C ASP A 530 -2.19 -7.41 37.15
N LEU A 531 -1.42 -6.33 37.34
CA LEU A 531 -1.68 -5.07 36.61
C LEU A 531 -1.55 -5.21 35.08
N SER A 532 -2.53 -4.69 34.34
CA SER A 532 -2.60 -4.70 32.89
C SER A 532 -1.89 -3.50 32.21
N ASP A 533 -1.48 -3.69 30.96
CA ASP A 533 -1.08 -2.60 30.05
C ASP A 533 -2.31 -1.82 29.52
N GLU A 534 -2.07 -0.80 28.67
CA GLU A 534 -3.11 0.02 28.02
C GLU A 534 -4.11 -0.79 27.19
N ILE A 535 -3.73 -2.00 26.77
CA ILE A 535 -4.51 -2.93 25.95
C ILE A 535 -5.14 -4.04 26.85
N GLY A 536 -5.03 -3.91 28.18
CA GLY A 536 -5.60 -4.86 29.15
C GLY A 536 -4.76 -6.12 29.36
N ARG A 537 -3.61 -6.27 28.70
CA ARG A 537 -2.77 -7.49 28.78
C ARG A 537 -1.96 -7.49 30.08
N ARG A 538 -1.93 -8.63 30.75
CA ARG A 538 -1.24 -8.83 32.05
C ARG A 538 0.04 -9.64 31.86
N PRO A 539 1.00 -9.63 32.81
CA PRO A 539 2.22 -10.44 32.78
C PRO A 539 2.05 -11.89 32.31
N LEU A 540 0.98 -12.58 32.74
CA LEU A 540 0.68 -13.95 32.30
C LEU A 540 0.30 -14.06 30.82
N HIS A 541 -0.37 -13.07 30.24
CA HIS A 541 -0.68 -13.03 28.80
C HIS A 541 0.60 -12.94 27.97
N LEU A 542 1.52 -12.06 28.36
CA LEU A 542 2.79 -11.85 27.66
C LEU A 542 3.71 -13.07 27.78
N ALA A 543 3.79 -13.70 28.95
CA ALA A 543 4.55 -14.94 29.16
C ALA A 543 3.96 -16.11 28.35
N ALA A 544 2.63 -16.15 28.24
CA ALA A 544 1.92 -17.14 27.46
C ALA A 544 2.13 -16.96 25.94
N GLU A 545 2.01 -15.74 25.44
CA GLU A 545 2.24 -15.36 24.03
C GLU A 545 3.69 -15.65 23.59
N ARG A 546 4.66 -15.43 24.47
CA ARG A 546 6.06 -15.81 24.25
C ARG A 546 6.29 -17.33 24.23
N GLY A 547 5.41 -18.11 24.87
CA GLY A 547 5.57 -19.56 25.02
C GLY A 547 6.58 -20.00 26.10
N ASP A 548 6.98 -19.11 27.01
CA ASP A 548 7.97 -19.42 28.06
C ASP A 548 7.33 -20.22 29.22
N VAL A 549 7.57 -21.53 29.20
CA VAL A 549 7.04 -22.48 30.19
C VAL A 549 7.49 -22.18 31.62
N GLN A 550 8.71 -21.66 31.82
CA GLN A 550 9.22 -21.42 33.18
C GLN A 550 8.62 -20.14 33.76
N MET A 551 8.54 -19.07 32.97
CA MET A 551 7.90 -17.81 33.41
C MET A 551 6.42 -18.02 33.72
N VAL A 552 5.70 -18.77 32.87
CA VAL A 552 4.30 -19.14 33.10
C VAL A 552 4.14 -19.96 34.40
N ARG A 553 5.00 -20.96 34.65
CA ARG A 553 4.96 -21.74 35.90
C ARG A 553 5.23 -20.90 37.14
N VAL A 554 6.13 -19.92 37.07
CA VAL A 554 6.44 -19.02 38.18
C VAL A 554 5.26 -18.07 38.46
N LEU A 555 4.72 -17.41 37.43
CA LEU A 555 3.53 -16.53 37.56
C LEU A 555 2.31 -17.29 38.14
N LEU A 556 2.06 -18.52 37.68
CA LEU A 556 0.97 -19.37 38.19
C LEU A 556 1.18 -19.89 39.62
N ARG A 557 2.42 -19.87 40.14
CA ARG A 557 2.74 -20.20 41.55
C ARG A 557 2.60 -18.98 42.46
N SER A 558 2.80 -17.77 41.92
CA SER A 558 2.66 -16.51 42.65
C SER A 558 1.21 -16.03 42.83
N GLY A 559 0.21 -16.84 42.47
CA GLY A 559 -1.21 -16.54 42.71
C GLY A 559 -1.89 -15.61 41.70
N VAL A 560 -1.24 -15.31 40.56
CA VAL A 560 -1.81 -14.50 39.47
C VAL A 560 -3.12 -15.11 38.95
N THR A 561 -4.14 -14.29 38.73
CA THR A 561 -5.48 -14.77 38.33
C THR A 561 -5.49 -15.16 36.85
N SER A 562 -5.49 -16.46 36.55
CA SER A 562 -5.33 -16.98 35.19
C SER A 562 -6.52 -16.79 34.25
N THR A 563 -7.72 -16.53 34.79
CA THR A 563 -8.98 -16.43 34.02
C THR A 563 -9.25 -15.04 33.45
N LEU A 564 -8.47 -14.02 33.81
CA LEU A 564 -8.72 -12.64 33.39
C LEU A 564 -8.51 -12.44 31.89
N GLN A 565 -9.34 -11.58 31.29
CA GLN A 565 -9.30 -11.20 29.87
C GLN A 565 -8.64 -9.81 29.69
N CYS A 566 -8.04 -9.57 28.52
CA CYS A 566 -7.59 -8.24 28.08
C CYS A 566 -8.73 -7.41 27.46
N ASN A 567 -8.44 -6.20 26.95
CA ASN A 567 -9.46 -5.29 26.39
C ASN A 567 -10.14 -5.84 25.12
N GLN A 568 -9.60 -6.91 24.51
CA GLN A 568 -10.19 -7.66 23.38
C GLN A 568 -10.93 -8.94 23.83
N GLY A 569 -11.10 -9.20 25.12
CA GLY A 569 -11.73 -10.42 25.63
C GLY A 569 -10.82 -11.66 25.60
N ARG A 570 -9.54 -11.53 25.26
CA ARG A 570 -8.62 -12.67 25.17
C ARG A 570 -8.02 -13.00 26.53
N THR A 571 -8.04 -14.28 26.90
CA THR A 571 -7.34 -14.83 28.08
C THR A 571 -5.90 -15.23 27.76
N ALA A 572 -5.09 -15.54 28.77
CA ALA A 572 -3.74 -16.07 28.58
C ALA A 572 -3.70 -17.38 27.76
N LEU A 573 -4.79 -18.17 27.73
CA LEU A 573 -4.88 -19.35 26.85
C LEU A 573 -4.91 -18.96 25.36
N HIS A 574 -5.64 -17.90 25.00
CA HIS A 574 -5.66 -17.38 23.63
C HIS A 574 -4.28 -16.87 23.21
N SER A 575 -3.58 -16.16 24.11
CA SER A 575 -2.18 -15.76 23.92
C SER A 575 -1.26 -16.96 23.72
N ALA A 576 -1.38 -18.03 24.52
CA ALA A 576 -0.56 -19.23 24.37
C ALA A 576 -0.74 -19.95 23.02
N VAL A 577 -1.98 -19.94 22.49
CA VAL A 577 -2.28 -20.50 21.17
C VAL A 577 -1.67 -19.65 20.06
N TRP A 578 -1.80 -18.32 20.16
CA TRP A 578 -1.16 -17.39 19.23
C TRP A 578 0.37 -17.56 19.18
N GLY A 579 0.99 -17.80 20.34
CA GLY A 579 2.41 -18.13 20.47
C GLY A 579 2.82 -19.55 20.05
N GLY A 580 1.87 -20.43 19.68
CA GLY A 580 2.14 -21.78 19.18
C GLY A 580 2.72 -22.80 20.18
N SER A 581 2.86 -22.45 21.47
CA SER A 581 3.56 -23.29 22.46
C SER A 581 2.63 -24.33 23.10
N THR A 582 2.64 -25.56 22.57
CA THR A 582 1.85 -26.70 23.10
C THR A 582 2.08 -26.96 24.58
N ALA A 583 3.31 -26.79 25.07
CA ALA A 583 3.66 -26.99 26.48
C ALA A 583 2.99 -25.94 27.39
N VAL A 584 2.88 -24.69 26.96
CA VAL A 584 2.17 -23.64 27.70
C VAL A 584 0.65 -23.81 27.58
N VAL A 585 0.13 -24.14 26.39
CA VAL A 585 -1.29 -24.43 26.18
C VAL A 585 -1.75 -25.57 27.09
N ASN A 586 -0.98 -26.67 27.18
CA ASN A 586 -1.29 -27.80 28.07
C ASN A 586 -1.28 -27.43 29.56
N LEU A 587 -0.43 -26.49 29.99
CA LEU A 587 -0.45 -25.97 31.36
C LEU A 587 -1.69 -25.11 31.63
N LEU A 588 -2.07 -24.25 30.69
CA LEU A 588 -3.14 -23.29 30.86
C LEU A 588 -4.54 -23.90 30.69
N ARG A 589 -4.75 -24.87 29.78
CA ARG A 589 -6.06 -25.56 29.61
C ARG A 589 -6.56 -26.31 30.85
N SER A 590 -5.69 -26.53 31.84
CA SER A 590 -6.07 -27.13 33.14
C SER A 590 -6.65 -26.12 34.14
N ARG A 591 -6.60 -24.81 33.81
CA ARG A 591 -6.94 -23.70 34.71
C ARG A 591 -7.78 -22.59 34.07
N ILE A 592 -7.90 -22.61 32.74
CA ILE A 592 -8.66 -21.64 31.95
C ILE A 592 -9.63 -22.46 31.09
N ASP A 593 -10.90 -22.08 31.11
CA ASP A 593 -11.91 -22.70 30.26
C ASP A 593 -11.59 -22.47 28.77
N GLY A 594 -11.43 -23.56 28.03
CA GLY A 594 -11.18 -23.56 26.59
C GLY A 594 -12.34 -22.99 25.76
N MET A 595 -13.54 -22.88 26.35
CA MET A 595 -14.73 -22.29 25.72
C MET A 595 -14.89 -20.79 25.97
N THR A 596 -13.99 -20.15 26.73
CA THR A 596 -13.99 -18.68 26.90
C THR A 596 -13.86 -18.01 25.53
N LYS A 597 -14.75 -17.06 25.22
CA LYS A 597 -14.75 -16.32 23.94
C LYS A 597 -14.10 -14.95 24.06
N ASP A 598 -13.40 -14.53 23.01
CA ASP A 598 -12.96 -13.14 22.84
C ASP A 598 -14.07 -12.22 22.29
N LYS A 599 -13.79 -10.92 22.07
CA LYS A 599 -14.78 -9.95 21.58
C LYS A 599 -15.32 -10.26 20.17
N ASP A 600 -14.63 -11.11 19.41
CA ASP A 600 -15.08 -11.62 18.11
C ASP A 600 -15.75 -13.00 18.22
N GLY A 601 -16.04 -13.44 19.45
CA GLY A 601 -16.66 -14.73 19.73
C GLY A 601 -15.71 -15.92 19.60
N ASN A 602 -14.43 -15.70 19.30
CA ASN A 602 -13.48 -16.78 19.04
C ASN A 602 -13.07 -17.45 20.34
N ILE A 603 -13.12 -18.78 20.36
CA ILE A 603 -12.44 -19.59 21.38
C ILE A 603 -11.00 -19.93 20.96
N ALA A 604 -10.19 -20.41 21.89
CA ALA A 604 -8.78 -20.79 21.66
C ALA A 604 -8.57 -21.69 20.42
N LEU A 605 -9.49 -22.64 20.14
CA LEU A 605 -9.38 -23.53 18.97
C LEU A 605 -9.59 -22.80 17.62
N HIS A 606 -10.36 -21.70 17.56
CA HIS A 606 -10.48 -20.89 16.34
C HIS A 606 -9.15 -20.23 15.98
N ILE A 607 -8.42 -19.71 16.98
CA ILE A 607 -7.09 -19.12 16.76
C ILE A 607 -6.10 -20.20 16.31
N ALA A 608 -6.14 -21.40 16.90
CA ALA A 608 -5.28 -22.52 16.47
C ALA A 608 -5.57 -22.92 15.01
N ALA A 609 -6.84 -22.91 14.62
CA ALA A 609 -7.28 -23.20 13.25
C ALA A 609 -6.94 -22.11 12.25
N GLN A 610 -7.02 -20.82 12.64
CA GLN A 610 -6.58 -19.69 11.83
C GLN A 610 -5.06 -19.75 11.54
N MET A 611 -4.27 -20.10 12.54
CA MET A 611 -2.80 -20.10 12.48
C MET A 611 -2.21 -21.40 11.90
N GLY A 612 -3.03 -22.42 11.59
CA GLY A 612 -2.56 -23.72 11.10
C GLY A 612 -1.78 -24.55 12.13
N ALA A 613 -1.89 -24.23 13.42
CA ALA A 613 -1.07 -24.79 14.48
C ALA A 613 -1.56 -26.19 14.91
N ALA A 614 -1.42 -27.19 14.03
CA ALA A 614 -2.00 -28.53 14.21
C ALA A 614 -1.65 -29.22 15.54
N SER A 615 -0.41 -29.09 16.02
CA SER A 615 0.01 -29.65 17.32
C SER A 615 -0.69 -28.99 18.52
N VAL A 616 -1.02 -27.70 18.41
CA VAL A 616 -1.80 -26.95 19.39
C VAL A 616 -3.29 -27.27 19.26
N ALA A 617 -3.83 -27.34 18.04
CA ALA A 617 -5.22 -27.74 17.77
C ALA A 617 -5.50 -29.14 18.36
N LYS A 618 -4.63 -30.12 18.08
CA LYS A 618 -4.69 -31.48 18.67
C LYS A 618 -4.67 -31.48 20.20
N SER A 619 -4.02 -30.48 20.81
CA SER A 619 -3.96 -30.31 22.28
C SER A 619 -5.18 -29.57 22.87
N LEU A 620 -6.13 -29.13 22.04
CA LEU A 620 -7.32 -28.36 22.43
C LEU A 620 -8.65 -29.03 22.04
N ILE A 621 -8.64 -29.89 21.02
CA ILE A 621 -9.84 -30.57 20.52
C ILE A 621 -10.44 -31.48 21.59
N ASN A 622 -11.75 -31.32 21.78
CA ASN A 622 -12.67 -32.22 22.43
C ASN A 622 -14.07 -32.02 21.79
N ASP A 623 -15.04 -32.84 22.16
CA ASP A 623 -16.37 -32.89 21.53
C ASP A 623 -17.14 -31.55 21.59
N ILE A 624 -16.82 -30.69 22.57
CA ILE A 624 -17.48 -29.41 22.82
C ILE A 624 -16.76 -28.25 22.08
N THR A 625 -15.43 -28.25 22.05
CA THR A 625 -14.65 -27.17 21.40
C THR A 625 -14.69 -27.27 19.88
N SER A 626 -14.79 -28.48 19.33
CA SER A 626 -14.62 -28.77 17.91
C SER A 626 -15.70 -28.14 17.02
N ASN A 627 -16.94 -28.06 17.53
CA ASN A 627 -18.10 -27.45 16.86
C ASN A 627 -18.46 -26.04 17.42
N ALA A 628 -17.59 -25.42 18.23
CA ALA A 628 -17.88 -24.13 18.84
C ALA A 628 -18.13 -23.03 17.79
N ALA A 629 -19.20 -22.24 17.93
CA ALA A 629 -19.52 -21.15 17.02
C ALA A 629 -18.96 -19.79 17.52
N ALA A 630 -18.17 -19.12 16.70
CA ALA A 630 -17.74 -17.73 16.87
C ALA A 630 -18.82 -16.73 16.37
N ARG A 631 -18.48 -15.43 16.31
CA ARG A 631 -19.37 -14.41 15.72
C ARG A 631 -19.68 -14.78 14.26
N ARG A 632 -20.94 -14.57 13.85
CA ARG A 632 -21.52 -15.04 12.56
C ARG A 632 -21.56 -16.57 12.39
N GLY A 633 -21.51 -17.36 13.47
CA GLY A 633 -21.68 -18.82 13.39
C GLY A 633 -20.50 -19.61 12.79
N LEU A 634 -19.37 -18.96 12.52
CA LEU A 634 -18.17 -19.61 12.00
C LEU A 634 -17.59 -20.57 13.04
N THR A 635 -17.17 -21.76 12.61
CA THR A 635 -16.55 -22.80 13.47
C THR A 635 -15.04 -22.91 13.23
N PRO A 636 -14.26 -23.62 14.07
CA PRO A 636 -12.83 -23.82 13.80
C PRO A 636 -12.55 -24.47 12.43
N LEU A 637 -13.45 -25.34 11.95
CA LEU A 637 -13.36 -25.94 10.63
C LEU A 637 -13.50 -24.89 9.50
N HIS A 638 -14.38 -23.88 9.66
CA HIS A 638 -14.43 -22.75 8.73
C HIS A 638 -13.11 -22.00 8.69
N PHE A 639 -12.51 -21.69 9.84
CA PHE A 639 -11.20 -21.02 9.88
C PHE A 639 -10.11 -21.86 9.22
N ALA A 640 -10.02 -23.16 9.55
CA ALA A 640 -9.04 -24.05 8.91
C ALA A 640 -9.21 -24.12 7.38
N ALA A 641 -10.46 -24.09 6.89
CA ALA A 641 -10.77 -24.09 5.47
C ALA A 641 -10.48 -22.73 4.78
N ILE A 642 -10.87 -21.59 5.38
CA ILE A 642 -10.59 -20.23 4.88
C ILE A 642 -9.09 -20.01 4.65
N TRP A 643 -8.26 -20.55 5.54
CA TRP A 643 -6.80 -20.36 5.51
C TRP A 643 -6.03 -21.55 4.90
N GLY A 644 -6.71 -22.61 4.45
CA GLY A 644 -6.11 -23.72 3.70
C GLY A 644 -5.28 -24.71 4.55
N HIS A 645 -5.56 -24.84 5.85
CA HIS A 645 -4.72 -25.61 6.80
C HIS A 645 -5.09 -27.09 6.89
N ARG A 646 -4.69 -27.90 5.88
CA ARG A 646 -5.06 -29.32 5.76
C ARG A 646 -4.87 -30.17 7.02
N GLU A 647 -3.76 -30.01 7.74
CA GLU A 647 -3.50 -30.83 8.94
C GLU A 647 -4.46 -30.50 10.09
N VAL A 648 -4.97 -29.26 10.19
CA VAL A 648 -6.02 -28.92 11.15
C VAL A 648 -7.38 -29.47 10.70
N VAL A 649 -7.66 -29.44 9.39
CA VAL A 649 -8.89 -30.02 8.84
C VAL A 649 -8.97 -31.53 9.12
N ARG A 650 -7.86 -32.28 8.96
CA ARG A 650 -7.76 -33.69 9.39
C ARG A 650 -8.12 -33.91 10.86
N LEU A 651 -7.62 -33.06 11.76
CA LEU A 651 -7.89 -33.18 13.19
C LEU A 651 -9.36 -32.87 13.56
N LEU A 652 -10.12 -32.28 12.65
CA LEU A 652 -11.53 -31.91 12.81
C LEU A 652 -12.48 -32.84 12.03
N GLU A 653 -12.05 -34.04 11.63
CA GLU A 653 -12.84 -34.97 10.82
C GLU A 653 -14.18 -35.38 11.45
N TYR A 654 -14.25 -35.45 12.78
CA TYR A 654 -15.48 -35.76 13.54
C TYR A 654 -16.36 -34.54 13.86
N THR A 655 -16.09 -33.38 13.24
CA THR A 655 -16.94 -32.19 13.38
C THR A 655 -18.10 -32.20 12.39
N ASN A 656 -19.07 -31.31 12.60
CA ASN A 656 -20.12 -31.09 11.60
C ASN A 656 -19.54 -30.38 10.36
N ILE A 657 -19.06 -31.18 9.40
CA ILE A 657 -18.44 -30.76 8.14
C ILE A 657 -19.34 -29.79 7.35
N ASN A 658 -20.66 -29.91 7.50
CA ASN A 658 -21.68 -29.13 6.79
C ASN A 658 -22.30 -28.01 7.64
N THR A 659 -21.61 -27.57 8.71
CA THR A 659 -22.00 -26.37 9.46
C THR A 659 -22.07 -25.16 8.54
N ARG A 660 -23.00 -24.24 8.79
CA ARG A 660 -23.24 -23.05 7.97
C ARG A 660 -23.06 -21.77 8.79
N ASP A 661 -22.37 -20.78 8.23
CA ASP A 661 -22.30 -19.45 8.87
C ASP A 661 -23.67 -18.77 8.91
N SER A 662 -23.91 -17.96 9.94
CA SER A 662 -25.20 -17.33 10.20
C SER A 662 -25.46 -16.05 9.41
N LYS A 663 -24.46 -15.50 8.69
CA LYS A 663 -24.64 -14.28 7.88
C LYS A 663 -24.98 -14.60 6.43
N ILE A 664 -24.24 -15.52 5.80
CA ILE A 664 -24.38 -15.79 4.35
C ILE A 664 -24.58 -17.27 3.99
N GLY A 665 -24.56 -18.19 4.95
CA GLY A 665 -24.78 -19.61 4.74
C GLY A 665 -23.64 -20.33 4.01
N LEU A 666 -22.40 -19.84 4.13
CA LEU A 666 -21.21 -20.55 3.67
C LEU A 666 -21.00 -21.80 4.52
N THR A 667 -20.55 -22.88 3.86
CA THR A 667 -19.99 -24.07 4.51
C THR A 667 -18.46 -24.02 4.46
N PRO A 668 -17.74 -24.83 5.26
CA PRO A 668 -16.28 -24.98 5.14
C PRO A 668 -15.81 -25.31 3.72
N LEU A 669 -16.58 -26.08 2.95
CA LEU A 669 -16.26 -26.37 1.55
C LEU A 669 -16.25 -25.12 0.66
N HIS A 670 -17.22 -24.20 0.83
CA HIS A 670 -17.19 -22.91 0.12
C HIS A 670 -15.94 -22.10 0.49
N CYS A 671 -15.53 -22.12 1.75
CA CYS A 671 -14.32 -21.44 2.22
C CYS A 671 -13.04 -22.04 1.63
N ALA A 672 -12.91 -23.37 1.60
CA ALA A 672 -11.76 -24.05 1.00
C ALA A 672 -11.65 -23.80 -0.50
N VAL A 673 -12.78 -23.83 -1.21
CA VAL A 673 -12.85 -23.51 -2.65
C VAL A 673 -12.49 -22.05 -2.92
N GLY A 674 -12.96 -21.11 -2.09
CA GLY A 674 -12.60 -19.69 -2.18
C GLY A 674 -11.12 -19.41 -1.86
N ASN A 675 -10.49 -20.21 -0.99
CA ASN A 675 -9.05 -20.16 -0.72
C ASN A 675 -8.22 -20.71 -1.91
N GLY A 676 -8.74 -21.71 -2.62
CA GLY A 676 -8.08 -22.34 -3.76
C GLY A 676 -7.16 -23.52 -3.42
N ASN A 677 -7.10 -23.97 -2.16
CA ASN A 677 -6.29 -25.13 -1.77
C ASN A 677 -6.99 -26.46 -2.08
N ILE A 678 -6.57 -27.09 -3.18
CA ILE A 678 -7.10 -28.37 -3.65
C ILE A 678 -7.05 -29.50 -2.60
N GLU A 679 -5.96 -29.61 -1.83
CA GLU A 679 -5.80 -30.72 -0.87
C GLU A 679 -6.79 -30.62 0.32
N VAL A 680 -7.33 -29.42 0.58
CA VAL A 680 -8.38 -29.19 1.59
C VAL A 680 -9.77 -29.44 1.00
N VAL A 681 -9.99 -29.08 -0.26
CA VAL A 681 -11.24 -29.39 -0.97
C VAL A 681 -11.42 -30.91 -1.09
N GLU A 682 -10.40 -31.63 -1.53
CA GLU A 682 -10.41 -33.10 -1.61
C GLU A 682 -10.73 -33.74 -0.25
N LEU A 683 -10.05 -33.30 0.81
CA LEU A 683 -10.24 -33.84 2.16
C LEU A 683 -11.63 -33.54 2.74
N LEU A 684 -12.19 -32.35 2.51
CA LEU A 684 -13.55 -32.03 2.95
C LEU A 684 -14.60 -32.85 2.19
N VAL A 685 -14.39 -33.10 0.89
CA VAL A 685 -15.23 -33.98 0.07
C VAL A 685 -15.14 -35.42 0.57
N GLU A 686 -13.94 -35.94 0.88
CA GLU A 686 -13.73 -37.27 1.47
C GLU A 686 -14.47 -37.42 2.80
N TYR A 687 -14.50 -36.36 3.63
CA TYR A 687 -15.28 -36.30 4.87
C TYR A 687 -16.79 -36.02 4.70
N GLY A 688 -17.33 -36.08 3.47
CA GLY A 688 -18.76 -35.96 3.22
C GLY A 688 -19.31 -34.54 3.23
N ALA A 689 -18.51 -33.54 2.82
CA ALA A 689 -19.00 -32.19 2.60
C ALA A 689 -20.06 -32.14 1.49
N GLU A 690 -21.13 -31.36 1.72
CA GLU A 690 -22.23 -31.16 0.80
C GLU A 690 -21.78 -30.33 -0.40
N VAL A 691 -21.41 -31.04 -1.47
CA VAL A 691 -20.84 -30.47 -2.72
C VAL A 691 -21.77 -29.46 -3.39
N ASN A 692 -23.09 -29.62 -3.23
CA ASN A 692 -24.13 -28.78 -3.83
C ASN A 692 -24.79 -27.79 -2.86
N ALA A 693 -24.23 -27.60 -1.66
CA ALA A 693 -24.73 -26.64 -0.67
C ALA A 693 -24.87 -25.24 -1.30
N ARG A 694 -26.05 -24.61 -1.18
CA ARG A 694 -26.30 -23.26 -1.74
C ARG A 694 -26.23 -22.19 -0.65
N ARG A 695 -25.38 -21.15 -0.78
CA ARG A 695 -25.28 -20.07 0.23
C ARG A 695 -26.55 -19.21 0.30
N ASN A 696 -26.97 -18.82 1.50
CA ASN A 696 -28.30 -18.25 1.77
C ASN A 696 -28.66 -17.00 0.95
N LEU A 697 -27.70 -16.07 0.78
CA LEU A 697 -28.00 -14.75 0.23
C LEU A 697 -28.34 -14.80 -1.27
N VAL A 698 -27.56 -15.53 -2.06
CA VAL A 698 -27.66 -15.55 -3.55
C VAL A 698 -27.80 -16.94 -4.15
N GLY A 699 -27.69 -18.02 -3.37
CA GLY A 699 -27.81 -19.40 -3.87
C GLY A 699 -26.56 -20.02 -4.49
N TRP A 700 -25.40 -19.35 -4.52
CA TRP A 700 -24.15 -19.92 -5.06
C TRP A 700 -23.77 -21.23 -4.37
N THR A 701 -23.32 -22.20 -5.17
CA THR A 701 -22.70 -23.45 -4.73
C THR A 701 -21.17 -23.32 -4.71
N PRO A 702 -20.42 -24.26 -4.11
CA PRO A 702 -18.97 -24.33 -4.25
C PRO A 702 -18.51 -24.30 -5.72
N LEU A 703 -19.25 -24.93 -6.63
CA LEU A 703 -18.91 -24.94 -8.06
C LEU A 703 -18.98 -23.54 -8.71
N HIS A 704 -19.89 -22.66 -8.26
CA HIS A 704 -19.93 -21.27 -8.73
C HIS A 704 -18.66 -20.51 -8.32
N ILE A 705 -18.20 -20.68 -7.06
CA ILE A 705 -16.97 -20.06 -6.55
C ILE A 705 -15.74 -20.62 -7.28
N ALA A 706 -15.69 -21.93 -7.54
CA ALA A 706 -14.63 -22.57 -8.31
C ALA A 706 -14.56 -22.07 -9.76
N ALA A 707 -15.71 -21.86 -10.40
CA ALA A 707 -15.78 -21.37 -11.76
C ALA A 707 -15.40 -19.87 -11.86
N MET A 708 -15.83 -19.05 -10.89
CA MET A 708 -15.41 -17.65 -10.77
C MET A 708 -13.88 -17.51 -10.57
N SER A 709 -13.25 -18.42 -9.80
CA SER A 709 -11.81 -18.39 -9.55
C SER A 709 -10.95 -18.99 -10.67
N GLY A 710 -11.56 -19.65 -11.67
CA GLY A 710 -10.84 -20.26 -12.79
C GLY A 710 -10.10 -21.55 -12.46
N ASN A 711 -10.20 -22.07 -11.23
CA ASN A 711 -9.40 -23.20 -10.79
C ASN A 711 -9.94 -24.54 -11.34
N ARG A 712 -9.50 -24.89 -12.56
CA ARG A 712 -9.90 -26.13 -13.28
C ARG A 712 -9.70 -27.41 -12.48
N LEU A 713 -8.70 -27.48 -11.59
CA LEU A 713 -8.48 -28.64 -10.73
C LEU A 713 -9.61 -28.77 -9.70
N ILE A 714 -9.95 -27.68 -9.00
CA ILE A 714 -11.07 -27.67 -8.06
C ILE A 714 -12.40 -27.93 -8.77
N VAL A 715 -12.63 -27.32 -9.94
CA VAL A 715 -13.83 -27.60 -10.76
C VAL A 715 -13.92 -29.09 -11.07
N ASN A 716 -12.87 -29.71 -11.60
CA ASN A 716 -12.87 -31.16 -11.90
C ASN A 716 -13.11 -32.02 -10.64
N THR A 717 -12.52 -31.67 -9.50
CA THR A 717 -12.69 -32.41 -8.24
C THR A 717 -14.13 -32.32 -7.71
N LEU A 718 -14.73 -31.12 -7.72
CA LEU A 718 -16.13 -30.93 -7.35
C LEU A 718 -17.07 -31.69 -8.31
N LEU A 719 -16.81 -31.66 -9.62
CA LEU A 719 -17.59 -32.41 -10.60
C LEU A 719 -17.48 -33.92 -10.43
N ALA A 720 -16.27 -34.44 -10.16
CA ALA A 720 -16.07 -35.85 -9.83
C ALA A 720 -16.78 -36.27 -8.53
N ALA A 721 -16.96 -35.33 -7.60
CA ALA A 721 -17.72 -35.49 -6.37
C ALA A 721 -19.24 -35.27 -6.52
N GLY A 722 -19.76 -35.12 -7.75
CA GLY A 722 -21.20 -34.97 -8.01
C GLY A 722 -21.74 -33.54 -7.91
N ALA A 723 -20.90 -32.52 -8.10
CA ALA A 723 -21.39 -31.15 -8.22
C ALA A 723 -22.31 -30.99 -9.44
N ASP A 724 -23.48 -30.39 -9.23
CA ASP A 724 -24.44 -30.07 -10.29
C ASP A 724 -23.85 -29.00 -11.22
N ARG A 725 -23.47 -29.45 -12.41
CA ARG A 725 -22.93 -28.65 -13.51
C ARG A 725 -23.86 -27.49 -13.90
N MET A 726 -25.17 -27.71 -13.82
CA MET A 726 -26.22 -26.78 -14.25
C MET A 726 -26.87 -26.04 -13.07
N ALA A 727 -26.29 -26.12 -11.86
CA ALA A 727 -26.82 -25.48 -10.68
C ALA A 727 -27.07 -24.00 -10.96
N LYS A 728 -28.33 -23.56 -10.81
CA LYS A 728 -28.69 -22.15 -10.91
C LYS A 728 -28.66 -21.49 -9.53
N ASP A 729 -28.08 -20.31 -9.46
CA ASP A 729 -28.20 -19.42 -8.31
C ASP A 729 -29.59 -18.75 -8.27
N LYS A 730 -29.84 -17.88 -7.28
CA LYS A 730 -31.14 -17.18 -7.11
C LYS A 730 -31.48 -16.23 -8.26
N TYR A 731 -30.50 -15.83 -9.06
CA TYR A 731 -30.66 -14.96 -10.22
C TYR A 731 -30.65 -15.77 -11.53
N GLY A 732 -30.69 -17.11 -11.45
CA GLY A 732 -30.71 -18.02 -12.60
C GLY A 732 -29.34 -18.33 -13.21
N TRP A 733 -28.25 -17.80 -12.65
CA TRP A 733 -26.90 -17.93 -13.21
C TRP A 733 -26.29 -19.30 -12.96
N THR A 734 -25.51 -19.79 -13.92
CA THR A 734 -24.81 -21.07 -13.88
C THR A 734 -23.29 -20.89 -13.69
N PRO A 735 -22.56 -21.91 -13.18
CA PRO A 735 -21.11 -21.85 -13.04
C PRO A 735 -20.37 -21.53 -14.35
N ARG A 736 -20.87 -21.99 -15.51
CA ARG A 736 -20.28 -21.67 -16.81
C ARG A 736 -20.25 -20.16 -17.07
N GLN A 737 -21.36 -19.48 -16.82
CA GLN A 737 -21.47 -18.03 -17.04
C GLN A 737 -20.55 -17.23 -16.09
N PHE A 738 -20.34 -17.72 -14.86
CA PHE A 738 -19.31 -17.16 -13.95
C PHE A 738 -17.89 -17.33 -14.50
N ALA A 739 -17.55 -18.49 -15.09
CA ALA A 739 -16.27 -18.69 -15.75
C ALA A 739 -16.11 -17.81 -17.02
N GLU A 740 -17.20 -17.58 -17.76
CA GLU A 740 -17.20 -16.80 -19.02
C GLU A 740 -17.03 -15.29 -18.78
N ILE A 741 -17.66 -14.73 -17.74
CA ILE A 741 -17.44 -13.34 -17.29
C ILE A 741 -15.99 -13.09 -16.87
N ASN A 742 -15.37 -14.07 -16.21
CA ASN A 742 -13.99 -13.97 -15.70
C ASN A 742 -12.94 -14.46 -16.71
N GLU A 743 -13.34 -14.66 -17.98
CA GLU A 743 -12.48 -15.04 -19.11
C GLU A 743 -11.73 -16.39 -18.96
N HIS A 744 -12.23 -17.28 -18.09
CA HIS A 744 -11.68 -18.62 -17.84
C HIS A 744 -12.10 -19.62 -18.93
N GLY A 745 -11.66 -19.37 -20.17
CA GLY A 745 -12.02 -20.17 -21.35
C GLY A 745 -11.70 -21.66 -21.22
N GLU A 746 -10.66 -22.02 -20.46
CA GLU A 746 -10.31 -23.41 -20.15
C GLU A 746 -11.38 -24.17 -19.35
N LEU A 747 -12.40 -23.51 -18.79
CA LEU A 747 -13.50 -24.17 -18.09
C LEU A 747 -14.69 -24.50 -19.02
N MET A 748 -14.74 -23.95 -20.23
CA MET A 748 -15.89 -24.13 -21.15
C MET A 748 -16.06 -25.57 -21.64
N ASP A 749 -14.96 -26.32 -21.78
CA ASP A 749 -14.99 -27.76 -22.13
C ASP A 749 -15.56 -28.62 -20.99
N VAL A 750 -15.55 -28.09 -19.76
CA VAL A 750 -15.83 -28.82 -18.52
C VAL A 750 -17.17 -28.40 -17.89
N LEU A 751 -17.65 -27.19 -18.20
CA LEU A 751 -18.95 -26.68 -17.78
C LEU A 751 -19.90 -26.59 -19.00
N PRO A 752 -20.95 -27.43 -19.08
CA PRO A 752 -21.98 -27.32 -20.11
C PRO A 752 -22.82 -26.06 -19.92
N GLY A 753 -23.76 -25.82 -20.84
CA GLY A 753 -24.67 -24.69 -20.82
C GLY A 753 -24.59 -23.89 -22.12
N GLU A 754 -25.60 -23.05 -22.36
CA GLU A 754 -25.50 -22.04 -23.39
C GLU A 754 -24.48 -20.97 -22.97
N GLY A 755 -23.83 -20.34 -23.95
CA GLY A 755 -22.93 -19.22 -23.69
C GLY A 755 -23.71 -17.97 -23.23
N VAL A 756 -22.99 -16.90 -22.94
CA VAL A 756 -23.56 -15.61 -22.53
C VAL A 756 -24.35 -14.88 -23.66
N ASP A 757 -24.53 -15.51 -24.83
CA ASP A 757 -25.21 -14.96 -26.01
C ASP A 757 -26.76 -14.83 -25.89
N SER A 758 -27.42 -15.38 -24.85
CA SER A 758 -28.89 -15.38 -24.73
C SER A 758 -29.47 -14.16 -23.96
N VAL A 759 -29.98 -13.15 -24.67
CA VAL A 759 -30.58 -11.93 -24.07
C VAL A 759 -32.10 -12.10 -23.83
N SER A 760 -32.51 -12.98 -22.92
CA SER A 760 -33.92 -13.22 -22.51
C SER A 760 -33.98 -14.26 -21.38
N ARG A 761 -34.84 -14.30 -20.35
CA ARG A 761 -35.93 -13.49 -19.70
C ARG A 761 -36.31 -14.32 -18.43
N PRO A 762 -37.29 -13.94 -17.56
CA PRO A 762 -37.72 -12.62 -17.08
C PRO A 762 -37.39 -12.44 -15.58
N GLY A 763 -37.64 -11.25 -15.01
CA GLY A 763 -37.43 -11.01 -13.57
C GLY A 763 -36.02 -10.54 -13.23
N GLU A 764 -35.82 -9.23 -13.44
CA GLU A 764 -34.86 -8.30 -12.82
C GLU A 764 -33.47 -8.74 -12.34
N HIS A 765 -32.51 -7.85 -12.63
CA HIS A 765 -31.17 -7.70 -12.05
C HIS A 765 -29.97 -8.34 -12.80
N TRP A 766 -28.99 -7.48 -13.09
CA TRP A 766 -27.64 -7.71 -13.63
C TRP A 766 -27.51 -8.49 -14.96
N THR A 767 -27.11 -7.79 -16.01
CA THR A 767 -26.72 -8.42 -17.28
C THR A 767 -25.24 -8.87 -17.25
N PRO A 768 -24.85 -9.83 -18.10
CA PRO A 768 -23.44 -10.16 -18.33
C PRO A 768 -22.58 -8.97 -18.78
N LEU A 769 -23.19 -8.00 -19.48
CA LEU A 769 -22.54 -6.75 -19.86
C LEU A 769 -22.14 -5.93 -18.63
N HIS A 770 -22.98 -5.86 -17.58
CA HIS A 770 -22.66 -5.14 -16.34
C HIS A 770 -21.48 -5.78 -15.60
N CYS A 771 -21.45 -7.11 -15.51
CA CYS A 771 -20.38 -7.83 -14.81
C CYS A 771 -19.05 -7.78 -15.58
N LYS A 772 -19.10 -7.88 -16.91
CA LYS A 772 -17.90 -7.76 -17.76
C LYS A 772 -17.37 -6.31 -17.80
N ALA A 773 -18.25 -5.33 -17.65
CA ALA A 773 -17.88 -3.93 -17.55
C ALA A 773 -17.10 -3.59 -16.26
N ILE A 774 -17.42 -4.23 -15.12
CA ILE A 774 -16.63 -4.08 -13.88
C ILE A 774 -15.21 -4.62 -14.05
N ASN A 775 -15.03 -5.69 -14.81
CA ASN A 775 -13.75 -6.40 -14.91
C ASN A 775 -12.83 -5.92 -16.05
N ASN A 776 -13.34 -5.28 -17.11
CA ASN A 776 -12.54 -5.01 -18.31
C ASN A 776 -13.01 -3.77 -19.10
N ASP A 777 -12.41 -2.62 -18.82
CA ASP A 777 -12.61 -1.32 -19.52
C ASP A 777 -12.46 -1.44 -21.06
N ARG A 778 -11.50 -2.25 -21.53
CA ARG A 778 -11.32 -2.58 -22.96
C ARG A 778 -12.35 -3.58 -23.49
N GLY A 779 -12.83 -4.48 -22.64
CA GLY A 779 -13.83 -5.49 -22.97
C GLY A 779 -15.16 -4.86 -23.39
N ILE A 780 -15.58 -3.80 -22.69
CA ILE A 780 -16.77 -3.01 -23.05
C ILE A 780 -16.63 -2.43 -24.44
N ALA A 781 -15.58 -1.65 -24.69
CA ALA A 781 -15.36 -0.99 -25.97
C ALA A 781 -15.33 -2.00 -27.12
N LYS A 782 -14.67 -3.15 -26.94
CA LYS A 782 -14.61 -4.20 -27.95
C LYS A 782 -15.98 -4.84 -28.23
N LEU A 783 -16.77 -5.16 -27.19
CA LEU A 783 -18.10 -5.74 -27.35
C LEU A 783 -19.10 -4.75 -27.98
N LEU A 784 -19.02 -3.47 -27.64
CA LEU A 784 -19.81 -2.41 -28.26
C LEU A 784 -19.43 -2.18 -29.74
N ILE A 785 -18.16 -2.39 -30.11
CA ILE A 785 -17.68 -2.30 -31.50
C ILE A 785 -18.10 -3.51 -32.35
N GLU A 786 -18.11 -4.73 -31.79
CA GLU A 786 -18.22 -5.96 -32.58
C GLU A 786 -19.66 -6.44 -32.87
N ARG A 787 -20.70 -5.87 -32.23
CA ARG A 787 -22.05 -6.51 -32.23
C ARG A 787 -23.29 -5.65 -32.43
N ASP A 788 -23.17 -4.42 -32.94
CA ASP A 788 -24.31 -3.59 -33.41
C ASP A 788 -25.48 -3.56 -32.39
N ILE A 789 -25.12 -3.40 -31.11
CA ILE A 789 -26.00 -3.65 -29.96
C ILE A 789 -26.98 -2.48 -29.83
N ASP A 790 -28.28 -2.78 -29.77
CA ASP A 790 -29.32 -1.78 -29.55
C ASP A 790 -29.10 -1.06 -28.20
N THR A 791 -28.83 0.24 -28.28
CA THR A 791 -28.53 1.09 -27.11
C THR A 791 -29.78 1.73 -26.51
N TYR A 792 -30.96 1.53 -27.10
CA TYR A 792 -32.23 2.15 -26.72
C TYR A 792 -33.04 1.32 -25.71
N LEU A 793 -32.39 0.81 -24.66
CA LEU A 793 -33.07 0.26 -23.48
C LEU A 793 -33.73 1.39 -22.66
N THR A 794 -34.83 1.94 -23.18
CA THR A 794 -35.62 3.01 -22.56
C THR A 794 -37.11 2.70 -22.62
N LEU A 795 -37.71 2.34 -21.49
CA LEU A 795 -39.16 2.39 -21.21
C LEU A 795 -39.37 2.60 -19.68
N PRO A 796 -40.58 2.95 -19.19
CA PRO A 796 -40.70 4.16 -18.38
C PRO A 796 -40.79 3.98 -16.85
N GLU A 797 -40.53 5.10 -16.18
CA GLU A 797 -40.76 5.43 -14.76
C GLU A 797 -39.75 4.98 -13.68
N LYS A 798 -39.74 5.81 -12.62
CA LYS A 798 -38.83 5.98 -11.46
C LYS A 798 -37.33 5.68 -11.59
N ASP A 799 -36.87 4.51 -12.04
CA ASP A 799 -35.44 4.13 -12.01
C ASP A 799 -34.78 3.97 -13.39
N ARG A 800 -34.45 5.10 -14.00
CA ARG A 800 -33.73 5.16 -15.28
C ARG A 800 -32.24 4.77 -15.10
N PHE A 801 -31.92 3.52 -15.40
CA PHE A 801 -30.56 2.99 -15.54
C PHE A 801 -30.05 3.11 -16.99
N SER A 802 -28.76 3.39 -17.19
CA SER A 802 -28.17 3.61 -18.52
C SER A 802 -26.72 3.10 -18.56
N PRO A 803 -26.24 2.53 -19.68
CA PRO A 803 -24.83 2.16 -19.85
C PRO A 803 -23.85 3.33 -19.61
N LEU A 804 -24.22 4.57 -19.97
CA LEU A 804 -23.40 5.75 -19.72
C LEU A 804 -23.38 6.12 -18.22
N ARG A 805 -24.51 5.96 -17.51
CA ARG A 805 -24.58 6.14 -16.06
C ARG A 805 -23.68 5.12 -15.36
N PHE A 806 -23.75 3.85 -15.76
CA PHE A 806 -22.91 2.80 -15.20
C PHE A 806 -21.41 3.01 -15.49
N ALA A 807 -21.07 3.42 -16.72
CA ALA A 807 -19.70 3.76 -17.08
C ALA A 807 -19.16 4.94 -16.25
N ALA A 808 -19.98 5.95 -15.99
CA ALA A 808 -19.63 7.08 -15.13
C ALA A 808 -19.54 6.70 -13.63
N GLU A 809 -20.44 5.84 -13.12
CA GLU A 809 -20.45 5.36 -11.73
C GLU A 809 -19.21 4.53 -11.37
N ASN A 810 -18.57 3.90 -12.36
CA ASN A 810 -17.40 3.03 -12.22
C ASN A 810 -16.12 3.59 -12.88
N GLU A 811 -16.10 4.88 -13.23
CA GLU A 811 -14.95 5.61 -13.79
C GLU A 811 -14.36 5.03 -15.10
N LEU A 812 -15.18 4.32 -15.89
CA LEU A 812 -14.81 3.63 -17.12
C LEU A 812 -14.61 4.64 -18.28
N GLU A 813 -13.48 5.35 -18.28
CA GLU A 813 -13.25 6.54 -19.11
C GLU A 813 -13.34 6.23 -20.62
N THR A 814 -12.87 5.05 -21.05
CA THR A 814 -12.88 4.67 -22.47
C THR A 814 -14.28 4.33 -22.98
N ALA A 815 -15.06 3.59 -22.19
CA ALA A 815 -16.47 3.32 -22.49
C ALA A 815 -17.30 4.62 -22.45
N THR A 816 -17.07 5.47 -21.45
CA THR A 816 -17.76 6.75 -21.27
C THR A 816 -17.51 7.68 -22.46
N LYS A 817 -16.27 7.78 -22.95
CA LYS A 817 -15.94 8.52 -24.18
C LYS A 817 -16.70 7.96 -25.37
N TRP A 818 -16.59 6.66 -25.67
CA TRP A 818 -17.19 6.06 -26.86
C TRP A 818 -18.72 6.17 -26.90
N LEU A 819 -19.39 5.92 -25.78
CA LEU A 819 -20.85 6.11 -25.65
C LEU A 819 -21.29 7.56 -25.91
N PHE A 820 -20.40 8.53 -25.69
CA PHE A 820 -20.62 9.95 -25.99
C PHE A 820 -20.44 10.33 -27.46
N TRP A 821 -19.71 9.53 -28.26
CA TRP A 821 -19.42 9.81 -29.68
C TRP A 821 -20.43 9.19 -30.65
N GLN A 822 -21.36 8.35 -30.19
CA GLN A 822 -22.20 7.52 -31.07
C GLN A 822 -23.39 8.25 -31.73
N ASP A 823 -24.06 9.21 -31.08
CA ASP A 823 -24.96 10.14 -31.79
C ASP A 823 -25.36 11.38 -30.96
N ASP A 824 -25.88 12.42 -31.63
CA ASP A 824 -26.26 13.73 -31.03
C ASP A 824 -27.61 13.68 -30.26
N HIS A 825 -28.25 12.51 -30.21
CA HIS A 825 -29.62 12.31 -29.70
C HIS A 825 -29.73 12.12 -28.16
N TRP A 826 -28.62 12.17 -27.43
CA TRP A 826 -28.63 12.08 -25.95
C TRP A 826 -29.30 13.32 -25.33
N LEU A 827 -30.55 13.16 -24.89
CA LEU A 827 -31.37 14.19 -24.25
C LEU A 827 -30.57 14.97 -23.19
N LYS A 828 -30.62 16.32 -23.28
CA LYS A 828 -29.86 17.27 -22.45
C LYS A 828 -30.01 17.08 -20.93
N GLU A 829 -31.10 16.41 -20.52
CA GLU A 829 -31.38 16.01 -19.13
C GLU A 829 -30.39 14.95 -18.61
N TYR A 830 -30.06 13.92 -19.40
CA TYR A 830 -29.15 12.85 -18.96
C TYR A 830 -27.71 13.32 -18.81
N LYS A 831 -27.24 14.24 -19.68
CA LYS A 831 -25.92 14.89 -19.54
C LYS A 831 -25.79 15.63 -18.20
N THR A 832 -26.88 16.26 -17.73
CA THR A 832 -26.95 16.96 -16.44
C THR A 832 -27.05 15.99 -15.25
N MET A 833 -27.79 14.88 -15.39
CA MET A 833 -27.84 13.83 -14.37
C MET A 833 -26.47 13.16 -14.18
N THR A 834 -25.76 12.87 -15.26
CA THR A 834 -24.39 12.31 -15.23
C THR A 834 -23.40 13.29 -14.58
N LEU A 835 -23.58 14.61 -14.80
CA LEU A 835 -22.79 15.66 -14.15
C LEU A 835 -23.00 15.71 -12.62
N ASN A 836 -24.22 15.49 -12.14
CA ASN A 836 -24.50 15.35 -10.70
C ASN A 836 -23.74 14.16 -10.08
N TRP A 837 -23.69 13.02 -10.77
CA TRP A 837 -22.97 11.83 -10.28
C TRP A 837 -21.45 12.00 -10.30
N ALA A 838 -20.89 12.58 -11.38
CA ALA A 838 -19.47 12.95 -11.42
C ALA A 838 -19.10 13.92 -10.28
N ALA A 839 -20.00 14.87 -9.96
CA ALA A 839 -19.87 15.77 -8.83
C ALA A 839 -20.03 15.11 -7.45
N LYS A 840 -20.79 13.99 -7.32
CA LYS A 840 -20.85 13.20 -6.07
C LYS A 840 -19.55 12.43 -5.83
N ARG A 841 -18.96 11.88 -6.89
CA ARG A 841 -17.77 11.01 -6.81
C ARG A 841 -16.42 11.74 -6.77
N GLY A 842 -16.30 12.93 -7.37
CA GLY A 842 -15.03 13.65 -7.46
C GLY A 842 -14.30 13.52 -8.82
N CYS A 843 -14.96 12.97 -9.84
CA CYS A 843 -14.38 12.60 -11.13
C CYS A 843 -14.06 13.81 -12.05
N LYS A 844 -13.04 14.61 -11.69
CA LYS A 844 -12.67 15.87 -12.39
C LYS A 844 -12.64 15.75 -13.92
N GLY A 845 -11.95 14.74 -14.46
CA GLY A 845 -11.79 14.57 -15.91
C GLY A 845 -13.11 14.33 -16.66
N LEU A 846 -14.06 13.64 -16.03
CA LEU A 846 -15.40 13.44 -16.56
C LEU A 846 -16.23 14.73 -16.48
N THR A 847 -16.17 15.44 -15.35
CA THR A 847 -16.80 16.76 -15.17
C THR A 847 -16.35 17.76 -16.25
N GLU A 848 -15.04 17.85 -16.53
CA GLU A 848 -14.53 18.71 -17.61
C GLU A 848 -15.11 18.36 -18.99
N GLN A 849 -15.17 17.06 -19.33
CA GLN A 849 -15.69 16.59 -20.61
C GLN A 849 -17.20 16.86 -20.75
N LEU A 850 -17.97 16.62 -19.68
CA LEU A 850 -19.41 16.92 -19.64
C LEU A 850 -19.69 18.41 -19.82
N LEU A 851 -18.92 19.29 -19.16
CA LEU A 851 -19.07 20.74 -19.27
C LEU A 851 -18.66 21.25 -20.67
N LYS A 852 -17.52 20.78 -21.22
CA LYS A 852 -17.08 21.09 -22.59
C LYS A 852 -18.13 20.69 -23.64
N ASN A 853 -18.87 19.61 -23.39
CA ASN A 853 -19.93 19.11 -24.28
C ASN A 853 -21.35 19.62 -23.92
N GLY A 854 -21.45 20.72 -23.17
CA GLY A 854 -22.71 21.45 -22.96
C GLY A 854 -23.70 20.82 -21.98
N ALA A 855 -23.23 20.00 -21.03
CA ALA A 855 -24.04 19.62 -19.86
C ALA A 855 -24.45 20.89 -19.08
N LYS A 856 -25.72 20.99 -18.67
CA LYS A 856 -26.16 22.14 -17.89
C LYS A 856 -25.65 22.02 -16.46
N THR A 857 -25.15 23.12 -15.92
CA THR A 857 -24.79 23.29 -14.51
C THR A 857 -26.00 23.37 -13.57
N GLU A 858 -27.23 23.39 -14.11
CA GLU A 858 -28.49 23.54 -13.37
C GLU A 858 -29.50 22.47 -13.80
N ARG A 859 -30.16 21.81 -12.84
CA ARG A 859 -31.17 20.75 -13.09
C ARG A 859 -32.56 21.33 -13.35
N GLY A 860 -33.29 20.72 -14.28
CA GLY A 860 -34.72 20.98 -14.47
C GLY A 860 -35.59 20.45 -13.32
N LYS A 861 -36.35 21.35 -12.69
CA LYS A 861 -37.52 21.15 -11.79
C LYS A 861 -37.78 19.70 -11.30
N THR A 862 -37.28 19.36 -10.11
CA THR A 862 -37.95 18.42 -9.18
C THR A 862 -37.31 18.43 -7.77
N SER A 863 -35.97 18.39 -7.64
CA SER A 863 -35.32 18.17 -6.33
C SER A 863 -34.42 19.31 -5.80
N GLY A 864 -34.33 20.47 -6.47
CA GLY A 864 -33.48 21.60 -6.03
C GLY A 864 -31.97 21.34 -5.96
N THR A 865 -31.52 20.12 -6.32
CA THR A 865 -30.12 19.67 -6.22
C THR A 865 -29.35 20.05 -7.48
N THR A 866 -28.27 20.83 -7.33
CA THR A 866 -27.34 21.19 -8.42
C THR A 866 -26.01 20.44 -8.27
N PRO A 867 -25.24 20.24 -9.37
CA PRO A 867 -23.90 19.66 -9.29
C PRO A 867 -23.00 20.43 -8.31
N LEU A 868 -23.17 21.75 -8.21
CA LEU A 868 -22.41 22.61 -7.30
C LEU A 868 -22.76 22.34 -5.83
N LEU A 869 -24.04 22.17 -5.50
CA LEU A 869 -24.47 21.79 -4.15
C LEU A 869 -23.90 20.42 -3.74
N ILE A 870 -23.87 19.46 -4.67
CA ILE A 870 -23.32 18.11 -4.44
C ILE A 870 -21.79 18.18 -4.21
N ALA A 871 -21.06 18.86 -5.08
CA ALA A 871 -19.61 19.01 -4.95
C ALA A 871 -19.21 19.72 -3.65
N CYS A 872 -19.96 20.76 -3.26
CA CYS A 872 -19.78 21.46 -1.98
C CYS A 872 -20.14 20.62 -0.74
N HIS A 873 -21.00 19.59 -0.88
CA HIS A 873 -21.33 18.68 0.21
C HIS A 873 -20.19 17.68 0.47
N HIS A 874 -19.71 17.04 -0.60
CA HIS A 874 -18.69 16.00 -0.51
C HIS A 874 -17.23 16.50 -0.47
N GLY A 875 -17.00 17.82 -0.57
CA GLY A 875 -15.66 18.40 -0.40
C GLY A 875 -14.80 18.46 -1.68
N HIS A 876 -15.40 18.33 -2.86
CA HIS A 876 -14.68 18.18 -4.13
C HIS A 876 -14.24 19.53 -4.74
N GLU A 877 -13.23 20.17 -4.13
CA GLU A 877 -12.71 21.51 -4.51
C GLU A 877 -12.49 21.70 -6.02
N ALA A 878 -11.80 20.76 -6.67
CA ALA A 878 -11.49 20.85 -8.10
C ALA A 878 -12.74 20.79 -9.01
N ILE A 879 -13.84 20.19 -8.55
CA ILE A 879 -15.13 20.20 -9.26
C ILE A 879 -15.89 21.49 -8.97
N VAL A 880 -15.86 21.99 -7.72
CA VAL A 880 -16.44 23.30 -7.38
C VAL A 880 -15.82 24.39 -8.25
N GLN A 881 -14.49 24.40 -8.42
CA GLN A 881 -13.80 25.34 -9.31
C GLN A 881 -14.31 25.24 -10.76
N LEU A 882 -14.31 24.04 -11.35
CA LEU A 882 -14.76 23.84 -12.74
C LEU A 882 -16.23 24.25 -12.96
N LEU A 883 -17.10 24.01 -11.98
CA LEU A 883 -18.51 24.40 -12.06
C LEU A 883 -18.68 25.93 -11.94
N LEU A 884 -17.91 26.60 -11.08
CA LEU A 884 -17.91 28.06 -10.95
C LEU A 884 -17.33 28.74 -12.20
N GLU A 885 -16.25 28.18 -12.78
CA GLU A 885 -15.70 28.61 -14.08
C GLU A 885 -16.70 28.40 -15.23
N ALA A 886 -17.49 27.32 -15.18
CA ALA A 886 -18.63 27.10 -16.06
C ALA A 886 -19.90 27.90 -15.68
N ASN A 887 -19.77 28.92 -14.83
CA ASN A 887 -20.81 29.85 -14.44
C ASN A 887 -22.07 29.19 -13.80
N ALA A 888 -21.86 28.14 -13.00
CA ALA A 888 -22.90 27.56 -12.14
C ALA A 888 -23.41 28.58 -11.10
N ASN A 889 -24.67 28.44 -10.68
CA ASN A 889 -25.28 29.36 -9.73
C ASN A 889 -24.75 29.15 -8.30
N LYS A 890 -23.78 29.97 -7.89
CA LYS A 890 -23.25 30.02 -6.52
C LYS A 890 -24.30 30.33 -5.43
N GLU A 891 -25.47 30.84 -5.79
CA GLU A 891 -26.63 31.06 -4.90
C GLU A 891 -27.76 30.04 -5.09
N ALA A 892 -27.49 28.89 -5.74
CA ALA A 892 -28.47 27.81 -5.90
C ALA A 892 -29.02 27.36 -4.54
N ARG A 893 -30.34 27.31 -4.39
CA ARG A 893 -31.00 26.89 -3.15
C ARG A 893 -31.48 25.45 -3.24
N SER A 894 -31.02 24.63 -2.30
CA SER A 894 -31.58 23.29 -2.03
C SER A 894 -33.03 23.35 -1.52
N THR A 895 -33.65 22.18 -1.37
CA THR A 895 -34.97 21.94 -0.73
C THR A 895 -35.07 22.35 0.75
N SER A 896 -34.00 22.91 1.34
CA SER A 896 -34.02 23.53 2.68
C SER A 896 -33.58 25.01 2.65
N GLY A 897 -33.51 25.60 1.46
CA GLY A 897 -33.04 26.97 1.24
C GLY A 897 -31.54 27.18 1.43
N LYS A 898 -30.76 26.13 1.75
CA LYS A 898 -29.30 26.21 1.92
C LYS A 898 -28.62 26.45 0.57
N THR A 899 -27.70 27.40 0.52
CA THR A 899 -26.82 27.71 -0.64
C THR A 899 -25.53 26.87 -0.59
N PRO A 900 -24.72 26.78 -1.68
CA PRO A 900 -23.40 26.16 -1.67
C PRO A 900 -22.53 26.55 -0.46
N LEU A 901 -22.55 27.83 -0.07
CA LEU A 901 -21.78 28.34 1.07
C LEU A 901 -22.29 27.82 2.43
N HIS A 902 -23.59 27.54 2.57
CA HIS A 902 -24.12 26.86 3.75
C HIS A 902 -23.68 25.39 3.78
N VAL A 903 -23.71 24.72 2.63
CA VAL A 903 -23.41 23.29 2.53
C VAL A 903 -21.92 23.04 2.82
N SER A 904 -21.02 23.85 2.25
CA SER A 904 -19.59 23.78 2.58
C SER A 904 -19.30 24.15 4.03
N ALA A 905 -20.07 25.08 4.62
CA ALA A 905 -19.96 25.44 6.03
C ALA A 905 -20.48 24.37 7.00
N ILE A 906 -21.43 23.51 6.58
CA ILE A 906 -21.84 22.31 7.34
C ILE A 906 -20.75 21.24 7.28
N GLY A 907 -20.14 21.03 6.10
CA GLY A 907 -19.10 20.03 5.87
C GLY A 907 -17.71 20.38 6.43
N GLY A 908 -17.46 21.65 6.77
CA GLY A 908 -16.16 22.11 7.27
C GLY A 908 -15.12 22.38 6.16
N HIS A 909 -15.55 22.50 4.91
CA HIS A 909 -14.67 22.54 3.74
C HIS A 909 -14.05 23.93 3.51
N GLU A 910 -12.99 24.25 4.25
CA GLU A 910 -12.34 25.58 4.27
C GLU A 910 -11.95 26.10 2.87
N ALA A 911 -11.32 25.27 2.03
CA ALA A 911 -10.91 25.68 0.69
C ALA A 911 -12.10 26.01 -0.23
N ILE A 912 -13.20 25.27 -0.12
CA ILE A 912 -14.45 25.52 -0.86
C ILE A 912 -15.15 26.79 -0.35
N VAL A 913 -15.13 27.02 0.97
CA VAL A 913 -15.65 28.28 1.56
C VAL A 913 -14.87 29.47 1.05
N TRP A 914 -13.54 29.40 1.02
CA TRP A 914 -12.67 30.45 0.46
C TRP A 914 -12.98 30.68 -1.03
N LEU A 915 -13.03 29.61 -1.83
CA LEU A 915 -13.31 29.67 -3.27
C LEU A 915 -14.69 30.27 -3.58
N LEU A 916 -15.73 29.91 -2.84
CA LEU A 916 -17.08 30.48 -3.00
C LEU A 916 -17.10 31.98 -2.64
N LEU A 917 -16.38 32.39 -1.60
CA LEU A 917 -16.27 33.80 -1.19
C LEU A 917 -15.50 34.62 -2.23
N GLU A 918 -14.42 34.08 -2.81
CA GLU A 918 -13.65 34.71 -3.89
C GLU A 918 -14.50 34.90 -5.17
N PHE A 919 -15.33 33.91 -5.51
CA PHE A 919 -16.34 34.03 -6.57
C PHE A 919 -17.54 34.91 -6.17
N GLY A 920 -17.55 35.50 -4.97
CA GLY A 920 -18.52 36.50 -4.52
C GLY A 920 -19.85 35.93 -4.01
N ALA A 921 -19.85 34.79 -3.33
CA ALA A 921 -21.06 34.22 -2.72
C ALA A 921 -21.58 35.04 -1.53
N ASP A 922 -22.91 35.05 -1.33
CA ASP A 922 -23.55 35.81 -0.26
C ASP A 922 -23.35 35.15 1.12
N LYS A 923 -22.33 35.63 1.83
CA LYS A 923 -22.03 35.31 3.24
C LYS A 923 -23.14 35.62 4.25
N LEU A 924 -24.13 36.44 3.87
CA LEU A 924 -25.30 36.79 4.70
C LEU A 924 -26.57 36.05 4.24
N ALA A 925 -26.47 35.16 3.25
CA ALA A 925 -27.61 34.39 2.77
C ALA A 925 -28.28 33.63 3.93
N ASN A 926 -29.61 33.70 3.98
CA ASN A 926 -30.40 32.93 4.93
C ASN A 926 -30.96 31.66 4.28
N SER A 927 -30.76 30.51 4.92
CA SER A 927 -31.57 29.31 4.70
C SER A 927 -33.04 29.54 5.11
N TRP A 928 -33.96 28.61 4.78
CA TRP A 928 -35.39 28.78 5.13
C TRP A 928 -35.65 28.81 6.63
N SER A 929 -34.74 28.25 7.45
CA SER A 929 -34.75 28.38 8.91
C SER A 929 -34.13 29.68 9.45
N LEU A 930 -33.87 30.67 8.58
CA LEU A 930 -33.15 31.93 8.86
C LEU A 930 -31.77 31.75 9.54
N LYS A 931 -31.11 30.60 9.30
CA LYS A 931 -29.72 30.35 9.72
C LYS A 931 -28.78 30.75 8.58
N THR A 932 -27.73 31.51 8.89
CA THR A 932 -26.64 31.88 7.96
C THR A 932 -25.54 30.80 7.90
N PRO A 933 -24.59 30.84 6.95
CA PRO A 933 -23.46 29.89 6.91
C PRO A 933 -22.65 29.86 8.21
N LEU A 934 -22.47 31.03 8.85
CA LEU A 934 -21.74 31.15 10.11
C LEU A 934 -22.40 30.36 11.26
N HIS A 935 -23.74 30.34 11.32
CA HIS A 935 -24.47 29.54 12.32
C HIS A 935 -24.23 28.03 12.17
N TYR A 936 -24.11 27.54 10.93
CA TYR A 936 -23.84 26.11 10.70
C TYR A 936 -22.38 25.76 11.02
N ALA A 937 -21.43 26.63 10.66
CA ALA A 937 -20.02 26.45 11.00
C ALA A 937 -19.78 26.42 12.52
N THR A 938 -20.40 27.34 13.28
CA THR A 938 -20.27 27.38 14.75
C THR A 938 -20.99 26.21 15.41
N HIS A 939 -22.19 25.83 14.96
CA HIS A 939 -22.93 24.69 15.51
C HIS A 939 -22.22 23.34 15.28
N ARG A 940 -21.49 23.18 14.16
CA ARG A 940 -20.70 21.96 13.86
C ARG A 940 -19.25 22.02 14.38
N GLY A 941 -18.81 23.14 14.96
CA GLY A 941 -17.46 23.29 15.56
C GLY A 941 -16.33 23.63 14.58
N HIS A 942 -16.64 24.02 13.34
CA HIS A 942 -15.67 24.23 12.26
C HIS A 942 -14.94 25.57 12.37
N GLN A 943 -13.86 25.61 13.17
CA GLN A 943 -13.19 26.85 13.57
C GLN A 943 -12.57 27.66 12.42
N GLY A 944 -11.91 27.02 11.44
CA GLY A 944 -11.29 27.74 10.32
C GLY A 944 -12.32 28.30 9.34
N VAL A 945 -13.39 27.53 9.05
CA VAL A 945 -14.56 28.05 8.29
C VAL A 945 -15.19 29.25 8.98
N ALA A 946 -15.42 29.17 10.30
CA ALA A 946 -15.99 30.29 11.06
C ALA A 946 -15.09 31.53 10.99
N ARG A 947 -13.76 31.35 11.03
CA ARG A 947 -12.79 32.44 10.85
C ARG A 947 -12.85 33.04 9.45
N LEU A 948 -12.82 32.23 8.39
CA LEU A 948 -12.94 32.70 7.00
C LEU A 948 -14.22 33.52 6.75
N LEU A 949 -15.36 33.08 7.31
CA LEU A 949 -16.63 33.81 7.21
C LEU A 949 -16.61 35.15 7.98
N ILE A 950 -15.99 35.19 9.16
CA ILE A 950 -15.84 36.43 9.95
C ILE A 950 -14.87 37.40 9.26
N ASP A 951 -13.74 36.92 8.76
CA ASP A 951 -12.73 37.72 8.03
C ASP A 951 -13.31 38.28 6.72
N ALA A 952 -14.19 37.52 6.05
CA ALA A 952 -14.97 38.01 4.91
C ALA A 952 -16.10 38.99 5.28
N GLY A 953 -16.38 39.21 6.58
CA GLY A 953 -17.35 40.18 7.08
C GLY A 953 -18.77 39.65 7.28
N ALA A 954 -18.95 38.39 7.68
CA ALA A 954 -20.25 37.87 8.10
C ALA A 954 -20.68 38.45 9.46
N SER A 955 -21.96 38.79 9.61
CA SER A 955 -22.49 39.36 10.86
C SER A 955 -22.68 38.30 11.95
N MET A 956 -22.22 38.60 13.16
CA MET A 956 -22.44 37.78 14.37
C MET A 956 -23.83 38.00 15.00
N ASP A 957 -24.55 39.06 14.61
CA ASP A 957 -25.82 39.50 15.24
C ASP A 957 -27.08 39.04 14.48
N ALA A 958 -26.93 38.12 13.52
CA ALA A 958 -28.06 37.61 12.72
C ALA A 958 -29.03 36.78 13.59
N ARG A 959 -30.32 37.14 13.58
CA ARG A 959 -31.35 36.56 14.46
C ARG A 959 -32.00 35.32 13.84
N THR A 960 -31.97 34.20 14.56
CA THR A 960 -32.72 32.97 14.24
C THR A 960 -34.13 32.98 14.85
N ILE A 961 -35.01 32.10 14.36
CA ILE A 961 -36.42 32.02 14.80
C ILE A 961 -36.57 31.38 16.19
N ASP A 962 -35.66 30.47 16.58
CA ASP A 962 -35.77 29.71 17.83
C ASP A 962 -34.88 30.27 18.96
N PRO A 963 -35.46 30.78 20.07
CA PRO A 963 -34.70 31.20 21.25
C PRO A 963 -33.95 30.06 21.96
N LYS A 964 -34.35 28.80 21.76
CA LYS A 964 -33.68 27.64 22.38
C LYS A 964 -32.28 27.41 21.78
N ASP A 965 -32.08 27.70 20.49
CA ASP A 965 -30.75 27.60 19.85
C ASP A 965 -29.77 28.68 20.35
N GLN A 966 -30.25 29.89 20.65
CA GLN A 966 -29.43 30.93 21.31
C GLN A 966 -28.92 30.50 22.69
N LEU A 967 -29.69 29.67 23.42
CA LEU A 967 -29.32 29.15 24.74
C LEU A 967 -28.51 27.84 24.66
N ARG A 968 -28.73 26.99 23.65
CA ARG A 968 -28.02 25.70 23.51
C ARG A 968 -26.53 25.87 23.22
N VAL A 969 -26.15 26.92 22.48
CA VAL A 969 -24.74 27.30 22.25
C VAL A 969 -24.01 27.62 23.57
N ALA A 970 -24.71 28.02 24.63
CA ALA A 970 -24.12 28.33 25.93
C ALA A 970 -24.09 27.15 26.92
N TYR A 971 -24.77 26.03 26.65
CA TYR A 971 -25.01 24.98 27.66
C TYR A 971 -24.49 23.58 27.31
N ARG A 972 -24.04 23.32 26.08
CA ARG A 972 -23.40 22.02 25.72
C ARG A 972 -21.89 21.96 25.99
N ASP A 973 -21.30 23.01 26.55
CA ASP A 973 -19.85 23.10 26.79
C ASP A 973 -19.45 22.54 28.18
N GLY A 974 -19.90 21.32 28.47
CA GLY A 974 -19.57 20.56 29.69
C GLY A 974 -18.12 20.02 29.73
N HIS A 975 -17.34 20.21 28.65
CA HIS A 975 -15.95 19.78 28.55
C HIS A 975 -15.00 20.98 28.42
N ASN A 976 -14.23 21.22 29.48
CA ASN A 976 -13.29 22.35 29.60
C ASN A 976 -12.33 22.51 28.39
N LYS A 977 -12.57 23.52 27.55
CA LYS A 977 -11.58 24.50 27.05
C LYS A 977 -12.26 25.60 26.22
N GLY A 978 -12.42 26.78 26.82
CA GLY A 978 -13.18 27.88 26.22
C GLY A 978 -12.65 28.41 24.89
N PHE A 979 -13.59 28.82 24.03
CA PHE A 979 -13.35 29.36 22.69
C PHE A 979 -12.63 30.73 22.74
N GLN A 980 -11.43 30.83 22.15
CA GLN A 980 -10.70 32.10 22.00
C GLN A 980 -10.31 32.32 20.53
N LEU A 981 -11.00 33.27 19.88
CA LEU A 981 -10.60 33.82 18.58
C LEU A 981 -9.79 35.09 18.82
N GLN A 982 -8.52 35.10 18.38
CA GLN A 982 -7.63 36.25 18.51
C GLN A 982 -7.40 36.89 17.13
N LEU A 983 -8.06 38.03 16.88
CA LEU A 983 -7.91 38.83 15.67
C LEU A 983 -7.09 40.09 15.99
N GLY A 984 -5.81 40.09 15.59
CA GLY A 984 -4.91 41.23 15.75
C GLY A 984 -4.62 41.59 17.22
N SER A 985 -4.50 42.89 17.48
CA SER A 985 -4.09 43.47 18.78
C SER A 985 -5.21 43.60 19.82
N SER A 986 -6.43 43.13 19.53
CA SER A 986 -7.59 43.23 20.41
C SER A 986 -8.07 41.84 20.86
N LYS A 987 -8.08 41.60 22.17
CA LYS A 987 -8.69 40.39 22.77
C LYS A 987 -10.20 40.63 22.95
N ILE A 988 -11.03 39.86 22.26
CA ILE A 988 -12.49 39.88 22.44
C ILE A 988 -12.90 38.59 23.16
N ASN A 989 -13.35 38.72 24.41
CA ASN A 989 -14.00 37.64 25.14
C ASN A 989 -15.50 37.67 24.85
N LEU A 990 -16.03 36.62 24.22
CA LEU A 990 -17.47 36.39 24.15
C LEU A 990 -17.96 35.77 25.47
N PHE A 991 -18.15 36.61 26.50
CA PHE A 991 -18.84 36.21 27.73
C PHE A 991 -19.88 37.24 28.17
N VAL A 992 -20.94 36.71 28.77
CA VAL A 992 -22.21 37.38 29.12
C VAL A 992 -22.00 38.68 29.91
N ASN A 993 -22.76 39.70 29.51
CA ASN A 993 -22.80 41.00 30.17
C ASN A 993 -23.42 40.88 31.58
N LYS A 994 -22.61 40.98 32.63
CA LYS A 994 -23.09 41.01 34.02
C LYS A 994 -23.70 42.38 34.34
N GLY A 995 -25.02 42.47 34.27
CA GLY A 995 -25.79 43.56 34.90
C GLY A 995 -25.53 43.59 36.41
N ALA A 996 -25.33 44.79 36.96
CA ALA A 996 -24.87 44.99 38.32
C ALA A 996 -25.95 44.74 39.39
N SER A 997 -25.49 44.39 40.60
CA SER A 997 -26.30 44.41 41.81
C SER A 997 -26.46 45.83 42.38
N ASP A 998 -27.68 46.27 42.69
CA ASP A 998 -27.97 46.77 44.05
C ASP A 998 -29.49 46.84 44.37
N ARG A 999 -29.83 46.58 45.64
CA ARG A 999 -31.07 46.93 46.38
C ARG A 999 -32.47 46.53 45.85
N GLY A 1000 -33.03 45.49 46.49
CA GLY A 1000 -33.84 45.75 47.70
C GLY A 1000 -35.37 45.66 47.64
N GLY A 1001 -35.91 44.49 48.02
CA GLY A 1001 -36.95 44.39 49.05
C GLY A 1001 -38.44 44.42 48.64
N LYS A 1002 -39.22 43.52 49.28
CA LYS A 1002 -40.69 43.31 49.21
C LYS A 1002 -41.17 42.72 47.86
N GLY A 1003 -41.91 41.62 47.78
CA GLY A 1003 -42.56 40.78 48.80
C GLY A 1003 -44.09 40.94 48.80
N SER A 1004 -44.83 39.82 48.84
CA SER A 1004 -46.32 39.69 48.78
C SER A 1004 -46.95 40.11 47.44
N ASN A 1005 -48.01 39.51 46.86
CA ASN A 1005 -48.96 38.41 47.22
C ASN A 1005 -49.75 38.03 45.91
N PHE A 1006 -50.55 36.95 45.71
CA PHE A 1006 -50.93 35.72 46.45
C PHE A 1006 -51.74 34.77 45.50
N ILE A 1007 -51.65 33.42 45.68
CA ILE A 1007 -52.77 32.41 45.66
C ILE A 1007 -53.64 32.24 44.37
N SER A 1008 -54.14 31.06 43.93
CA SER A 1008 -54.35 29.67 44.46
C SER A 1008 -54.09 28.62 43.35
N ILE A 1009 -53.51 27.43 43.59
CA ILE A 1009 -54.11 26.14 44.04
C ILE A 1009 -55.27 25.60 43.15
N GLY A 1010 -55.11 24.38 42.58
CA GLY A 1010 -56.20 23.63 41.92
C GLY A 1010 -55.85 22.30 41.19
N ASN A 1011 -55.44 21.26 41.95
CA ASN A 1011 -55.63 19.80 41.71
C ASN A 1011 -54.97 19.01 40.54
N GLY A 1012 -54.57 17.75 40.84
CA GLY A 1012 -54.31 16.62 39.90
C GLY A 1012 -52.83 16.40 39.57
N ASP A 1013 -52.00 15.79 40.43
CA ASP A 1013 -51.85 14.34 40.73
C ASP A 1013 -51.35 13.54 39.50
N ASP A 1014 -50.05 13.19 39.34
CA ASP A 1014 -49.24 12.12 40.01
C ASP A 1014 -49.72 10.68 39.64
N TYR A 1015 -48.94 9.66 39.21
CA TYR A 1015 -47.48 9.32 39.23
C TYR A 1015 -47.07 8.36 38.06
N GLU A 1016 -45.78 7.93 38.05
CA GLU A 1016 -45.13 6.86 37.24
C GLU A 1016 -44.82 7.22 35.77
N ASP A 1017 -43.68 6.88 35.14
CA ASP A 1017 -42.35 6.31 35.50
C ASP A 1017 -41.40 6.79 34.36
N GLY A 1018 -40.07 6.94 34.40
CA GLY A 1018 -39.06 6.38 35.29
C GLY A 1018 -37.93 5.66 34.52
N GLY A 1019 -37.39 6.23 33.44
CA GLY A 1019 -36.29 5.59 32.70
C GLY A 1019 -35.78 6.41 31.51
N GLU A 1020 -34.84 7.33 31.76
CA GLU A 1020 -34.15 8.06 30.69
C GLU A 1020 -33.01 7.26 30.05
N ASP A 1021 -33.02 7.34 28.73
CA ASP A 1021 -32.09 6.80 27.76
C ASP A 1021 -30.62 7.19 27.98
N GLY A 1022 -29.73 6.31 27.53
CA GLY A 1022 -28.28 6.49 27.53
C GLY A 1022 -27.71 6.41 26.12
N ASP A 1023 -28.29 7.16 25.18
CA ASP A 1023 -27.90 7.12 23.77
C ASP A 1023 -26.44 7.57 23.57
N GLY A 1024 -25.70 6.69 22.91
CA GLY A 1024 -24.34 6.93 22.43
C GLY A 1024 -24.30 6.79 20.92
N ASP A 1025 -25.05 7.64 20.21
CA ASP A 1025 -25.04 7.65 18.75
C ASP A 1025 -23.68 8.09 18.20
N SER A 1026 -23.15 7.24 17.33
CA SER A 1026 -22.03 7.52 16.45
C SER A 1026 -22.53 7.48 15.01
N ASP A 1027 -22.83 8.66 14.45
CA ASP A 1027 -23.23 8.81 13.05
C ASP A 1027 -22.03 8.50 12.12
N GLU A 1028 -21.95 7.25 11.64
CA GLU A 1028 -21.32 6.93 10.36
C GLU A 1028 -22.43 6.82 9.31
N ASP A 1029 -22.83 7.95 8.72
CA ASP A 1029 -23.83 7.98 7.64
C ASP A 1029 -23.30 7.27 6.39
N SER A 1030 -23.87 6.09 6.11
CA SER A 1030 -23.83 5.46 4.80
C SER A 1030 -25.18 5.61 4.11
N ASP A 1031 -25.28 6.51 3.13
CA ASP A 1031 -26.49 6.70 2.31
C ASP A 1031 -26.97 5.35 1.73
N GLY A 1032 -28.14 4.91 2.18
CA GLY A 1032 -28.89 3.78 1.61
C GLY A 1032 -30.37 4.14 1.58
N ASP A 1033 -30.78 4.89 0.55
CA ASP A 1033 -32.18 5.26 0.37
C ASP A 1033 -33.01 4.03 -0.08
N SER A 1034 -34.01 3.67 0.72
CA SER A 1034 -35.10 2.80 0.31
C SER A 1034 -36.40 3.30 0.93
N ASP A 1035 -37.01 4.31 0.32
CA ASP A 1035 -38.30 4.84 0.73
C ASP A 1035 -39.43 3.91 0.27
N GLY A 1036 -40.29 3.56 1.22
CA GLY A 1036 -41.52 2.81 1.02
C GLY A 1036 -42.59 3.31 1.97
N ASP A 1037 -43.01 4.56 1.78
CA ASP A 1037 -44.11 5.14 2.57
C ASP A 1037 -45.47 4.62 2.06
N SER A 1038 -46.24 4.10 3.00
CA SER A 1038 -47.67 3.86 2.86
C SER A 1038 -48.43 4.91 3.68
N ASP A 1039 -48.80 6.02 3.04
CA ASP A 1039 -49.75 6.95 3.63
C ASP A 1039 -51.17 6.38 3.52
N GLY A 1040 -51.81 6.22 4.67
CA GLY A 1040 -53.24 6.04 4.78
C GLY A 1040 -53.82 7.21 5.57
N ASP A 1041 -54.39 8.19 4.87
CA ASP A 1041 -55.26 9.21 5.45
C ASP A 1041 -56.71 8.92 5.04
N SER A 1042 -57.60 9.02 6.02
CA SER A 1042 -59.04 8.91 5.89
C SER A 1042 -59.65 10.16 5.25
N ASP A 1043 -60.78 10.01 4.56
CA ASP A 1043 -61.98 10.79 4.88
C ASP A 1043 -63.26 10.14 4.29
N GLU A 1044 -64.36 10.40 4.98
CA GLU A 1044 -65.75 9.92 4.84
C GLU A 1044 -66.31 10.08 3.39
N ASP A 1045 -67.17 9.20 2.84
CA ASP A 1045 -68.60 9.13 3.16
C ASP A 1045 -69.37 8.01 2.38
N SER A 1046 -70.51 7.58 2.95
CA SER A 1046 -71.73 7.01 2.31
C SER A 1046 -71.73 5.63 1.57
N ASP A 1047 -72.48 4.71 2.19
CA ASP A 1047 -73.64 3.97 1.64
C ASP A 1047 -73.55 2.59 0.91
N GLU A 1048 -74.43 1.70 1.42
CA GLU A 1048 -75.20 0.61 0.80
C GLU A 1048 -74.57 -0.77 0.45
N ASP A 1049 -74.89 -1.73 1.35
CA ASP A 1049 -75.58 -3.00 1.11
C ASP A 1049 -74.95 -4.21 0.37
N SER A 1050 -75.11 -5.37 1.05
CA SER A 1050 -75.36 -6.72 0.52
C SER A 1050 -74.23 -7.43 -0.24
N ASP A 1051 -74.15 -8.77 -0.31
CA ASP A 1051 -74.61 -9.90 0.53
C ASP A 1051 -73.90 -11.16 -0.05
N GLU A 1052 -73.82 -12.25 0.72
CA GLU A 1052 -73.68 -13.64 0.22
C GLU A 1052 -72.41 -14.03 -0.61
N ASP A 1053 -72.01 -15.30 -0.69
CA ASP A 1053 -71.90 -16.39 0.29
C ASP A 1053 -71.12 -17.53 -0.39
N SER A 1054 -70.67 -18.52 0.39
CA SER A 1054 -70.30 -19.89 -0.05
C SER A 1054 -69.11 -20.09 -1.01
N ASP A 1055 -68.36 -21.19 -1.01
CA ASP A 1055 -67.96 -22.26 -0.06
C ASP A 1055 -67.42 -23.39 -0.97
N GLU A 1056 -66.45 -24.17 -0.48
CA GLU A 1056 -66.32 -25.64 -0.74
C GLU A 1056 -66.15 -26.16 -2.19
N ASP A 1057 -65.55 -27.33 -2.47
CA ASP A 1057 -64.46 -28.09 -1.84
C ASP A 1057 -63.96 -29.16 -2.86
N SER A 1058 -62.96 -29.96 -2.48
CA SER A 1058 -62.73 -31.35 -2.97
C SER A 1058 -62.28 -31.65 -4.43
N ASP A 1059 -61.06 -32.20 -4.52
CA ASP A 1059 -60.71 -33.59 -4.94
C ASP A 1059 -60.72 -34.11 -6.40
N GLU A 1060 -59.67 -34.93 -6.61
CA GLU A 1060 -59.55 -36.20 -7.38
C GLU A 1060 -59.41 -36.26 -8.92
N ASP A 1061 -58.20 -36.68 -9.31
CA ASP A 1061 -57.85 -37.84 -10.14
C ASP A 1061 -57.98 -37.90 -11.68
N SER A 1062 -56.97 -38.61 -12.24
CA SER A 1062 -56.96 -39.36 -13.51
C SER A 1062 -57.06 -38.55 -14.81
N ASP A 1063 -56.51 -38.94 -15.96
CA ASP A 1063 -55.47 -39.89 -16.36
C ASP A 1063 -55.29 -39.66 -17.88
N GLU A 1064 -54.10 -40.02 -18.38
CA GLU A 1064 -53.83 -40.60 -19.71
C GLU A 1064 -54.19 -39.84 -21.01
N ASP A 1065 -53.19 -39.82 -21.92
CA ASP A 1065 -53.31 -40.05 -23.37
C ASP A 1065 -54.18 -39.09 -24.24
N SER A 1066 -53.86 -38.80 -25.50
CA SER A 1066 -52.72 -39.10 -26.38
C SER A 1066 -52.96 -38.34 -27.69
N ASP A 1067 -51.90 -38.03 -28.46
CA ASP A 1067 -51.95 -37.85 -29.93
C ASP A 1067 -52.85 -36.71 -30.48
N GLU A 1068 -52.80 -36.27 -31.75
CA GLU A 1068 -51.73 -36.14 -32.75
C GLU A 1068 -52.15 -34.98 -33.69
N ASP A 1069 -51.17 -34.39 -34.39
CA ASP A 1069 -51.29 -33.77 -35.73
C ASP A 1069 -52.26 -32.62 -36.09
N GLY A 1070 -51.81 -31.85 -37.09
CA GLY A 1070 -52.70 -31.26 -38.11
C GLY A 1070 -53.08 -29.79 -37.90
N SER A 1071 -52.17 -28.82 -38.05
CA SER A 1071 -51.82 -28.17 -39.34
C SER A 1071 -52.89 -27.27 -39.98
N ASP A 1072 -52.43 -26.18 -40.60
CA ASP A 1072 -53.07 -25.48 -41.73
C ASP A 1072 -54.36 -24.64 -41.49
N ARG A 1073 -54.22 -23.31 -41.34
CA ARG A 1073 -54.30 -22.35 -42.49
C ARG A 1073 -54.37 -20.84 -42.16
N ASN A 1074 -53.50 -20.10 -42.83
CA ASN A 1074 -53.72 -18.87 -43.62
C ASN A 1074 -54.87 -17.88 -43.28
N GLY A 1075 -54.46 -16.60 -43.12
CA GLY A 1075 -55.30 -15.39 -43.25
C GLY A 1075 -54.67 -14.25 -42.46
N VAL A 1076 -53.68 -13.51 -42.96
CA VAL A 1076 -53.82 -12.41 -43.96
C VAL A 1076 -55.05 -11.54 -43.67
N VAL A 1077 -54.81 -10.32 -43.15
CA VAL A 1077 -55.42 -9.04 -43.56
C VAL A 1077 -54.91 -7.93 -42.62
N SER A 1078 -54.20 -6.98 -43.23
CA SER A 1078 -53.97 -5.59 -42.83
C SER A 1078 -55.25 -4.87 -42.35
N ALA A 1079 -55.26 -3.80 -41.56
CA ALA A 1079 -54.37 -2.65 -41.50
C ALA A 1079 -54.68 -1.82 -40.22
N HIS A 1080 -53.99 -0.66 -40.07
CA HIS A 1080 -54.36 0.59 -39.37
C HIS A 1080 -55.49 0.58 -38.30
N ASP A 1081 -55.31 1.21 -37.14
CA ASP A 1081 -54.48 2.40 -36.84
C ASP A 1081 -53.38 2.20 -35.77
#